data_AF-A0A8H6QXL5-F1
#
_entry.id   AF-A0A8H6QXL5-F1
#
_cell.length_a   1.000
_cell.length_b   1.000
_cell.length_c   1.000
_cell.angle_alpha   90.00
_cell.angle_beta   90.00
_cell.angle_gamma   90.00
#
_symmetry.space_group_name_H-M   'P 1'
#
loop_
_entity.id
_entity.type
_entity.pdbx_description
1 polymer ?
#
loop_
_entity_poly.entity_id
_entity_poly.type
_entity_poly.pdbx_seq_one_letter_code
_entity_poly.pdbx_strand_id
1 'polypeptide(L)'
;MIVTPRFQLLELGDQSWCPEWLREYSHLARIQMWKTRVPGTKGSPALRACDILLRHLPDIASYTMIDPCAGGGGPIPILEDTLNAWLAARHEQPVRFILTDLYPSLNKWAAMARQSANISYIAQPVDATHARRLAEPGKKECRLFNLCFHHFDDQAAAKVLRSAIQSSDAFVIFEMTHRTASAFLNTTFIVLSPLLTTLLWFRGSPLHMFFTYFFPLVQLFFAVDGYVSCIRGRTPEEISALVRQQKDLDISDWEFSSGEDMVLPPFGKIINDEPIARSRMTTKDGDRVDVLIIGAGPTGLMSALWLTTLGIKICIVDDKGTRALNGRSDGFHVRTGEIWDSFGLYHLLQQHGTRFDEWCLWTPNYTKAPGDDGRLARQRRQPMMGLEVSRCRSRPGKMNCFTLHLGDTEAILIDAIQRQGGPRIERGVVPVAMELEEEGVADDPDAYPLKIQLRHQRLEHLTAWRTNAHSVQPDGTIHEERGGIDAAIHAGREGERDTEPALSGEEGSLKTIRAKYVIGSDGAHSWVRRWLGFEMEGDSTNAAWGVVDAVLETDFPDFRRHCTILSKHGTILSVPRENGMTRLYIQLPDSMKDICLTDSAQVVKIMAVARRSLFPYTLQYSYCDWWTIYRVGRRVANHFAYKQRVFLGGDAVHTHTPKGGQGMNVSMQDAYNLGWKLGGVLRGQLRPSVLATYESERRPVAQDLIKLDTSMGRVLAGETMSETPEVLQVYEQLRNYGSGANICYPPSILVASPQQAQQHLAPHLRLGMRFPSHPVVNLASATTMESQSLLPSNGSWRLWVFAGNVVACPAQLQRVNSSGEKLCALTARLSPLQLLSTPFLEILLLYKGRVEEMEVADFHPIFSRRTPLAKSWDHRRIFADPPLYSADNGLLPATAHAKYGINETRGCMVVIRPDQCVAWIGGLEDVTGLEEYFGRFVRW
;
A
#
# COMPACT_ATOMS: atom_id res chain seq x y z
N MET A 1 -3.44 26.43 -13.76
CA MET A 1 -4.09 27.19 -14.86
C MET A 1 -3.02 28.08 -15.51
N ILE A 2 -2.88 27.99 -16.83
CA ILE A 2 -1.95 28.81 -17.62
C ILE A 2 -2.50 30.24 -17.72
N VAL A 3 -1.66 31.24 -17.49
CA VAL A 3 -2.09 32.66 -17.42
C VAL A 3 -1.81 33.44 -18.70
N THR A 4 -0.97 32.93 -19.61
CA THR A 4 -0.59 33.62 -20.86
C THR A 4 -0.18 32.61 -21.93
N PRO A 5 -0.39 32.88 -23.24
CA PRO A 5 0.25 32.14 -24.34
C PRO A 5 1.79 32.17 -24.28
N ARG A 6 2.43 31.24 -24.98
CA ARG A 6 3.89 31.21 -25.10
C ARG A 6 4.33 32.29 -26.09
N PHE A 7 5.29 33.12 -25.69
CA PHE A 7 5.92 34.12 -26.57
C PHE A 7 7.43 33.96 -26.57
N GLN A 8 8.03 33.98 -27.77
CA GLN A 8 9.48 34.04 -27.91
C GLN A 8 9.96 35.49 -27.75
N LEU A 9 10.01 35.97 -26.51
CA LEU A 9 10.55 37.29 -26.18
C LEU A 9 12.08 37.25 -26.04
N LEU A 10 12.76 38.38 -25.87
CA LEU A 10 14.22 38.46 -25.74
C LEU A 10 14.64 38.34 -24.27
N GLU A 11 15.55 37.42 -23.94
CA GLU A 11 16.28 37.41 -22.66
C GLU A 11 17.60 38.17 -22.81
N LEU A 12 17.92 38.98 -21.81
CA LEU A 12 19.14 39.78 -21.76
C LEU A 12 20.36 38.87 -21.67
N GLY A 13 20.30 37.80 -20.87
CA GLY A 13 21.39 36.83 -20.71
C GLY A 13 21.81 36.13 -22.00
N ASP A 14 20.88 35.95 -22.94
CA ASP A 14 21.11 35.31 -24.25
C ASP A 14 21.83 36.24 -25.24
N GLN A 15 21.89 37.55 -24.98
CA GLN A 15 22.40 38.51 -25.95
C GLN A 15 23.92 38.61 -25.95
N SER A 16 24.50 38.73 -27.15
CA SER A 16 25.95 38.90 -27.34
C SER A 16 26.49 40.16 -26.64
N TRP A 17 25.69 41.22 -26.58
CA TRP A 17 26.04 42.49 -25.93
C TRP A 17 25.88 42.49 -24.40
N CYS A 18 25.28 41.45 -23.81
CA CYS A 18 25.11 41.37 -22.37
C CYS A 18 26.47 41.34 -21.65
N PRO A 19 26.70 42.19 -20.64
CA PRO A 19 27.97 42.20 -19.92
C PRO A 19 28.35 40.83 -19.35
N GLU A 20 29.58 40.39 -19.60
CA GLU A 20 30.06 39.06 -19.19
C GLU A 20 29.91 38.82 -17.69
N TRP A 21 30.21 39.82 -16.86
CA TRP A 21 30.09 39.73 -15.41
C TRP A 21 28.64 39.51 -14.94
N LEU A 22 27.65 40.02 -15.67
CA LEU A 22 26.23 39.89 -15.33
C LEU A 22 25.70 38.50 -15.69
N ARG A 23 26.12 37.96 -16.85
CA ARG A 23 25.88 36.55 -17.21
C ARG A 23 26.53 35.60 -16.21
N GLU A 24 27.76 35.89 -15.80
CA GLU A 24 28.48 35.11 -14.80
C GLU A 24 27.78 35.13 -13.45
N TYR A 25 27.30 36.28 -13.01
CA TYR A 25 26.53 36.42 -11.78
C TYR A 25 25.21 35.61 -11.84
N SER A 26 24.49 35.65 -12.98
CA SER A 26 23.30 34.81 -13.21
C SER A 26 23.62 33.31 -13.12
N HIS A 27 24.72 32.87 -13.73
CA HIS A 27 25.15 31.47 -13.67
C HIS A 27 25.44 31.01 -12.25
N LEU A 28 26.16 31.82 -11.47
CA LEU A 28 26.48 31.51 -10.08
C LEU A 28 25.21 31.48 -9.20
N ALA A 29 24.29 32.42 -9.42
CA ALA A 29 23.01 32.44 -8.71
C ALA A 29 22.16 31.19 -8.99
N ARG A 30 22.10 30.71 -10.24
CA ARG A 30 21.41 29.47 -10.62
C ARG A 30 22.04 28.23 -9.98
N ILE A 31 23.37 28.12 -9.99
CA ILE A 31 24.08 27.01 -9.32
C ILE A 31 23.74 27.00 -7.82
N GLN A 32 23.70 28.16 -7.18
CA GLN A 32 23.40 28.25 -5.77
C GLN A 32 21.93 27.97 -5.46
N MET A 33 21.01 28.34 -6.35
CA MET A 33 19.59 27.96 -6.26
C MET A 33 19.42 26.44 -6.21
N TRP A 34 20.09 25.71 -7.10
CA TRP A 34 20.09 24.24 -7.11
C TRP A 34 20.62 23.60 -5.81
N LYS A 35 21.50 24.31 -5.08
CA LYS A 35 22.08 23.89 -3.79
C LYS A 35 21.24 24.27 -2.57
N THR A 36 20.40 25.30 -2.69
CA THR A 36 19.73 25.90 -1.53
C THR A 36 18.71 24.94 -0.92
N ARG A 37 18.76 24.76 0.40
CA ARG A 37 17.80 23.96 1.18
C ARG A 37 16.86 24.91 1.92
N VAL A 38 15.56 24.79 1.66
CA VAL A 38 14.53 25.60 2.31
C VAL A 38 13.91 24.82 3.47
N PRO A 39 13.78 25.38 4.69
CA PRO A 39 13.10 24.73 5.80
C PRO A 39 11.69 24.24 5.41
N GLY A 40 11.33 23.01 5.80
CA GLY A 40 10.05 22.39 5.46
C GLY A 40 10.02 21.64 4.11
N THR A 41 11.12 21.63 3.35
CA THR A 41 11.26 20.84 2.11
C THR A 41 12.08 19.56 2.32
N LYS A 42 11.90 18.57 1.44
CA LYS A 42 12.60 17.27 1.50
C LYS A 42 14.06 17.30 1.02
N GLY A 43 14.61 18.47 0.65
CA GLY A 43 15.97 18.59 0.13
C GLY A 43 16.16 19.84 -0.73
N SER A 44 17.34 19.98 -1.35
CA SER A 44 17.55 21.02 -2.37
C SER A 44 16.90 20.61 -3.71
N PRO A 45 16.65 21.55 -4.64
CA PRO A 45 16.11 21.21 -5.95
C PRO A 45 16.93 20.13 -6.68
N ALA A 46 18.27 20.12 -6.54
CA ALA A 46 19.12 19.11 -7.18
C ALA A 46 18.93 17.71 -6.56
N LEU A 47 18.70 17.62 -5.26
CA LEU A 47 18.37 16.34 -4.62
C LEU A 47 17.01 15.82 -5.07
N ARG A 48 16.04 16.71 -5.29
CA ARG A 48 14.73 16.33 -5.85
C ARG A 48 14.84 15.84 -7.29
N ALA A 49 15.70 16.46 -8.10
CA ALA A 49 16.03 15.94 -9.43
C ALA A 49 16.67 14.55 -9.36
N CYS A 50 17.56 14.28 -8.39
CA CYS A 50 18.09 12.92 -8.16
C CYS A 50 16.96 11.92 -7.81
N ASP A 51 16.05 12.28 -6.90
CA ASP A 51 14.92 11.44 -6.52
C ASP A 51 14.03 11.10 -7.73
N ILE A 52 13.85 12.04 -8.65
CA ILE A 52 13.10 11.83 -9.90
C ILE A 52 13.87 10.88 -10.80
N LEU A 53 15.17 11.12 -11.04
CA LEU A 53 16.00 10.24 -11.86
C LEU A 53 16.00 8.80 -11.32
N LEU A 54 16.15 8.60 -10.01
CA LEU A 54 16.16 7.26 -9.41
C LEU A 54 14.80 6.55 -9.45
N ARG A 55 13.69 7.29 -9.32
CA ARG A 55 12.34 6.73 -9.41
C ARG A 55 12.03 6.15 -10.78
N HIS A 56 12.51 6.81 -11.83
CA HIS A 56 12.09 6.50 -13.19
C HIS A 56 13.19 5.88 -14.07
N LEU A 57 14.46 5.97 -13.66
CA LEU A 57 15.59 5.22 -14.24
C LEU A 57 16.18 4.29 -13.18
N PRO A 58 15.51 3.19 -12.80
CA PRO A 58 15.97 2.30 -11.72
C PRO A 58 17.31 1.61 -12.03
N ASP A 59 17.66 1.45 -13.31
CA ASP A 59 18.95 0.95 -13.81
C ASP A 59 19.87 2.12 -14.21
N ILE A 60 20.00 3.13 -13.35
CA ILE A 60 20.72 4.37 -13.66
C ILE A 60 22.21 4.13 -13.96
N ALA A 61 22.81 3.07 -13.40
CA ALA A 61 24.20 2.67 -13.64
C ALA A 61 24.48 2.26 -15.09
N SER A 62 23.46 1.80 -15.82
CA SER A 62 23.59 1.46 -17.25
C SER A 62 23.69 2.69 -18.15
N TYR A 63 23.32 3.87 -17.65
CA TYR A 63 23.30 5.10 -18.42
C TYR A 63 24.62 5.88 -18.33
N THR A 64 24.90 6.62 -19.38
CA THR A 64 25.77 7.79 -19.38
C THR A 64 24.88 9.02 -19.49
N MET A 65 25.04 9.95 -18.54
CA MET A 65 24.23 11.15 -18.45
C MET A 65 24.89 12.26 -19.26
N ILE A 66 24.17 12.82 -20.22
CA ILE A 66 24.66 13.90 -21.09
C ILE A 66 23.87 15.16 -20.76
N ASP A 67 24.54 16.25 -20.41
CA ASP A 67 23.91 17.57 -20.37
C ASP A 67 24.29 18.32 -21.66
N PRO A 68 23.40 18.38 -22.67
CA PRO A 68 23.72 18.93 -23.97
C PRO A 68 23.72 20.46 -24.00
N CYS A 69 23.29 21.12 -22.92
CA CYS A 69 23.20 22.57 -22.79
C CYS A 69 23.73 22.99 -21.40
N ALA A 70 24.90 22.46 -21.07
CA ALA A 70 25.42 22.51 -19.71
C ALA A 70 25.73 23.93 -19.21
N GLY A 71 25.96 24.89 -20.12
CA GLY A 71 26.41 26.24 -19.80
C GLY A 71 27.59 26.22 -18.83
N GLY A 72 27.38 26.73 -17.61
CA GLY A 72 28.38 26.73 -16.54
C GLY A 72 28.55 25.42 -15.75
N GLY A 73 27.75 24.37 -16.03
CA GLY A 73 27.76 23.06 -15.36
C GLY A 73 26.53 22.74 -14.49
N GLY A 74 25.62 23.71 -14.30
CA GLY A 74 24.29 23.48 -13.71
C GLY A 74 24.27 22.70 -12.38
N PRO A 75 23.31 21.77 -12.20
CA PRO A 75 23.23 20.91 -11.01
C PRO A 75 24.18 19.70 -11.06
N ILE A 76 24.94 19.51 -12.14
CA ILE A 76 25.66 18.26 -12.43
C ILE A 76 26.62 17.81 -11.32
N PRO A 77 27.45 18.67 -10.69
CA PRO A 77 28.28 18.24 -9.56
C PRO A 77 27.48 17.58 -8.43
N ILE A 78 26.28 18.08 -8.17
CA ILE A 78 25.42 17.60 -7.08
C ILE A 78 24.72 16.31 -7.50
N LEU A 79 24.23 16.26 -8.75
CA LEU A 79 23.62 15.04 -9.30
C LEU A 79 24.64 13.90 -9.31
N GLU A 80 25.87 14.17 -9.76
CA GLU A 80 26.94 13.18 -9.82
C GLU A 80 27.31 12.66 -8.43
N ASP A 81 27.65 13.55 -7.49
CA ASP A 81 28.02 13.16 -6.13
C ASP A 81 26.89 12.38 -5.43
N THR A 82 25.64 12.84 -5.57
CA THR A 82 24.48 12.21 -4.93
C THR A 82 24.16 10.84 -5.54
N LEU A 83 24.11 10.74 -6.88
CA LEU A 83 23.77 9.50 -7.57
C LEU A 83 24.90 8.47 -7.45
N ASN A 84 26.17 8.89 -7.52
CA ASN A 84 27.29 7.97 -7.36
C ASN A 84 27.48 7.52 -5.91
N ALA A 85 27.17 8.36 -4.92
CA ALA A 85 27.06 7.90 -3.53
C ALA A 85 25.96 6.85 -3.36
N TRP A 86 24.81 7.02 -4.03
CA TRP A 86 23.72 6.04 -4.04
C TRP A 86 24.12 4.72 -4.73
N LEU A 87 24.82 4.77 -5.87
CA LEU A 87 25.32 3.60 -6.60
C LEU A 87 26.43 2.86 -5.86
N ALA A 88 27.37 3.60 -5.25
CA ALA A 88 28.46 3.02 -4.47
C ALA A 88 27.92 2.21 -3.28
N ALA A 89 26.83 2.66 -2.65
CA ALA A 89 26.14 1.91 -1.58
C ALA A 89 25.52 0.58 -2.07
N ARG A 90 25.31 0.41 -3.38
CA ARG A 90 24.78 -0.81 -4.05
C ARG A 90 25.88 -1.70 -4.62
N HIS A 91 27.15 -1.33 -4.46
CA HIS A 91 28.28 -1.93 -5.18
C HIS A 91 28.09 -1.92 -6.71
N GLU A 92 27.34 -0.94 -7.22
CA GLU A 92 27.14 -0.73 -8.66
C GLU A 92 28.21 0.23 -9.22
N GLN A 93 28.44 0.15 -10.53
CA GLN A 93 29.39 1.03 -11.21
C GLN A 93 28.89 2.48 -11.17
N PRO A 94 29.79 3.46 -10.98
CA PRO A 94 29.40 4.86 -10.99
C PRO A 94 28.81 5.27 -12.36
N VAL A 95 27.78 6.10 -12.32
CA VAL A 95 27.22 6.78 -13.48
C VAL A 95 28.16 7.92 -13.91
N ARG A 96 28.40 8.01 -15.22
CA ARG A 96 29.28 9.01 -15.81
C ARG A 96 28.45 10.16 -16.37
N PHE A 97 28.96 11.39 -16.22
CA PHE A 97 28.39 12.61 -16.75
C PHE A 97 29.28 13.23 -17.82
N ILE A 98 28.67 13.69 -18.92
CA ILE A 98 29.35 14.39 -20.01
C ILE A 98 28.66 15.73 -20.23
N LEU A 99 29.42 16.82 -20.13
CA LEU A 99 28.96 18.18 -20.39
C LEU A 99 29.26 18.57 -21.83
N THR A 100 28.25 19.07 -22.54
CA THR A 100 28.42 19.73 -23.84
C THR A 100 27.59 21.00 -23.91
N ASP A 101 27.96 21.90 -24.80
CA ASP A 101 27.23 23.14 -25.04
C ASP A 101 27.62 23.71 -26.40
N LEU A 102 26.77 24.58 -26.95
CA LEU A 102 27.11 25.35 -28.15
C LEU A 102 28.20 26.39 -27.84
N TYR A 103 28.26 26.91 -26.61
CA TYR A 103 29.25 27.87 -26.12
C TYR A 103 29.94 27.33 -24.84
N PRO A 104 30.92 26.42 -24.98
CA PRO A 104 31.47 25.66 -23.87
C PRO A 104 32.25 26.51 -22.86
N SER A 105 31.93 26.36 -21.57
CA SER A 105 32.60 27.06 -20.45
C SER A 105 33.83 26.29 -19.94
N LEU A 106 34.87 26.20 -20.78
CA LEU A 106 36.03 25.30 -20.57
C LEU A 106 36.70 25.44 -19.19
N ASN A 107 36.92 26.66 -18.69
CA ASN A 107 37.57 26.87 -17.39
C ASN A 107 36.78 26.25 -16.23
N LYS A 108 35.45 26.34 -16.28
CA LYS A 108 34.56 25.80 -15.25
C LYS A 108 34.47 24.28 -15.34
N TRP A 109 34.30 23.75 -16.55
CA TRP A 109 34.22 22.31 -16.75
C TRP A 109 35.54 21.61 -16.44
N ALA A 110 36.68 22.24 -16.76
CA ALA A 110 38.00 21.75 -16.35
C ALA A 110 38.17 21.73 -14.83
N ALA A 111 37.64 22.71 -14.10
CA ALA A 111 37.64 22.70 -12.64
C ALA A 111 36.76 21.58 -12.07
N MET A 112 35.57 21.35 -12.64
CA MET A 112 34.66 20.27 -12.23
C MET A 112 35.24 18.87 -12.51
N ALA A 113 35.79 18.64 -13.70
CA ALA A 113 36.40 17.36 -14.07
C ALA A 113 37.67 17.03 -13.25
N ARG A 114 38.33 18.03 -12.67
CA ARG A 114 39.42 17.79 -11.69
C ARG A 114 38.91 17.35 -10.33
N GLN A 115 37.67 17.68 -9.97
CA GLN A 115 37.08 17.34 -8.67
C GLN A 115 36.41 15.96 -8.67
N SER A 116 35.95 15.47 -9.82
CA SER A 116 35.33 14.16 -9.95
C SER A 116 35.77 13.45 -11.23
N ALA A 117 36.21 12.19 -11.09
CA ALA A 117 36.60 11.34 -12.22
C ALA A 117 35.39 10.92 -13.09
N ASN A 118 34.17 11.08 -12.57
CA ASN A 118 32.94 10.70 -13.26
C ASN A 118 32.37 11.84 -14.13
N ILE A 119 32.97 13.04 -14.08
CA ILE A 119 32.56 14.17 -14.91
C ILE A 119 33.59 14.39 -16.01
N SER A 120 33.11 14.44 -17.25
CA SER A 120 33.90 14.76 -18.43
C SER A 120 33.17 15.78 -19.31
N TYR A 121 33.83 16.32 -20.33
CA TYR A 121 33.23 17.33 -21.19
C TYR A 121 33.79 17.28 -22.62
N ILE A 122 33.02 17.80 -23.57
CA ILE A 122 33.45 18.01 -24.96
C ILE A 122 33.89 19.45 -25.13
N ALA A 123 35.16 19.67 -25.48
CA ALA A 123 35.72 21.02 -25.57
C ALA A 123 35.26 21.79 -26.82
N GLN A 124 34.85 21.08 -27.87
CA GLN A 124 34.32 21.67 -29.09
C GLN A 124 32.84 22.06 -28.91
N PRO A 125 32.36 23.14 -29.56
CA PRO A 125 30.94 23.45 -29.65
C PRO A 125 30.10 22.26 -30.13
N VAL A 126 29.01 21.95 -29.42
CA VAL A 126 28.05 20.91 -29.79
C VAL A 126 26.66 21.53 -29.88
N ASP A 127 26.05 21.44 -31.06
CA ASP A 127 24.66 21.85 -31.28
C ASP A 127 23.70 20.74 -30.84
N ALA A 128 22.89 21.01 -29.82
CA ALA A 128 21.90 20.06 -29.27
C ALA A 128 20.87 19.60 -30.33
N THR A 129 20.58 20.41 -31.36
CA THR A 129 19.65 20.07 -32.43
C THR A 129 20.18 18.97 -33.36
N HIS A 130 21.50 18.72 -33.34
CA HIS A 130 22.17 17.71 -34.17
C HIS A 130 23.11 16.80 -33.35
N ALA A 131 22.90 16.73 -32.02
CA ALA A 131 23.77 15.98 -31.13
C ALA A 131 23.78 14.48 -31.45
N ARG A 132 24.97 13.95 -31.74
CA ARG A 132 25.22 12.50 -31.90
C ARG A 132 25.30 11.82 -30.53
N ARG A 133 25.17 10.49 -30.54
CA ARG A 133 25.42 9.65 -29.35
C ARG A 133 26.86 9.83 -28.85
N LEU A 134 27.01 10.07 -27.56
CA LEU A 134 28.28 10.27 -26.84
C LEU A 134 28.55 9.18 -25.81
N ALA A 135 27.54 8.39 -25.42
CA ALA A 135 27.74 7.25 -24.54
C ALA A 135 28.68 6.19 -25.17
N GLU A 136 29.48 5.54 -24.32
CA GLU A 136 30.38 4.46 -24.75
C GLU A 136 29.60 3.26 -25.33
N PRO A 137 30.21 2.49 -26.26
CA PRO A 137 29.58 1.28 -26.79
C PRO A 137 29.16 0.33 -25.66
N GLY A 138 27.87 -0.04 -25.61
CA GLY A 138 27.31 -0.90 -24.57
C GLY A 138 26.70 -0.16 -23.36
N LYS A 139 26.83 1.17 -23.28
CA LYS A 139 26.11 2.01 -22.31
C LYS A 139 24.89 2.69 -22.94
N LYS A 140 23.84 2.86 -22.14
CA LYS A 140 22.65 3.64 -22.52
C LYS A 140 22.96 5.14 -22.43
N GLU A 141 22.30 5.97 -23.22
CA GLU A 141 22.44 7.43 -23.18
C GLU A 141 21.18 8.08 -22.63
N CYS A 142 21.30 8.93 -21.60
CA CYS A 142 20.21 9.77 -21.11
C CYS A 142 20.60 11.25 -21.24
N ARG A 143 19.75 12.06 -21.88
CA ARG A 143 19.97 13.51 -22.06
C ARG A 143 19.23 14.32 -21.01
N LEU A 144 19.93 15.17 -20.27
CA LEU A 144 19.40 15.98 -19.19
C LEU A 144 19.34 17.44 -19.61
N PHE A 145 18.13 18.00 -19.71
CA PHE A 145 17.91 19.42 -19.99
C PHE A 145 17.57 20.15 -18.68
N ASN A 146 18.57 20.81 -18.09
CA ASN A 146 18.46 21.46 -16.78
C ASN A 146 18.22 22.99 -16.92
N LEU A 147 16.99 23.47 -16.75
CA LEU A 147 16.62 24.89 -16.85
C LEU A 147 17.11 25.55 -18.14
N CYS A 148 16.99 24.86 -19.26
CA CYS A 148 17.51 25.33 -20.54
C CYS A 148 16.55 25.15 -21.72
N PHE A 149 15.49 24.35 -21.56
CA PHE A 149 14.66 23.95 -22.69
C PHE A 149 13.75 25.10 -23.16
N HIS A 150 13.43 26.06 -22.27
CA HIS A 150 12.68 27.27 -22.60
C HIS A 150 13.41 28.23 -23.56
N HIS A 151 14.75 28.16 -23.71
CA HIS A 151 15.48 29.04 -24.63
C HIS A 151 15.22 28.70 -26.11
N PHE A 152 14.90 27.44 -26.42
CA PHE A 152 14.63 27.01 -27.79
C PHE A 152 13.29 27.57 -28.29
N ASP A 153 13.26 28.12 -29.50
CA ASP A 153 12.01 28.32 -30.22
C ASP A 153 11.37 26.98 -30.62
N ASP A 154 10.16 26.99 -31.18
CA ASP A 154 9.43 25.75 -31.45
C ASP A 154 10.12 24.88 -32.51
N GLN A 155 10.78 25.50 -33.49
CA GLN A 155 11.50 24.79 -34.54
C GLN A 155 12.77 24.13 -34.00
N ALA A 156 13.53 24.83 -33.17
CA ALA A 156 14.72 24.31 -32.50
C ALA A 156 14.35 23.25 -31.47
N ALA A 157 13.33 23.47 -30.64
CA ALA A 157 12.86 22.52 -29.64
C ALA A 157 12.41 21.20 -30.30
N ALA A 158 11.65 21.27 -31.40
CA ALA A 158 11.27 20.09 -32.18
C ALA A 158 12.50 19.30 -32.68
N LYS A 159 13.54 20.00 -33.17
CA LYS A 159 14.80 19.37 -33.61
C LYS A 159 15.59 18.76 -32.45
N VAL A 160 15.64 19.42 -31.29
CA VAL A 160 16.29 18.87 -30.08
C VAL A 160 15.59 17.58 -29.64
N LEU A 161 14.26 17.58 -29.57
CA LEU A 161 13.46 16.40 -29.21
C LEU A 161 13.66 15.27 -30.23
N ARG A 162 13.64 15.58 -31.53
CA ARG A 162 13.93 14.61 -32.59
C ARG A 162 15.32 14.00 -32.42
N SER A 163 16.33 14.85 -32.21
CA SER A 163 17.71 14.43 -32.00
C SER A 163 17.83 13.49 -30.80
N ALA A 164 17.20 13.85 -29.67
CA ALA A 164 17.15 12.99 -28.49
C ALA A 164 16.47 11.65 -28.80
N ILE A 165 15.27 11.67 -29.39
CA ILE A 165 14.50 10.46 -29.73
C ILE A 165 15.24 9.54 -30.71
N GLN A 166 16.02 10.09 -31.63
CA GLN A 166 16.73 9.29 -32.63
C GLN A 166 18.06 8.71 -32.13
N SER A 167 18.72 9.36 -31.17
CA SER A 167 20.12 9.07 -30.85
C SER A 167 20.43 8.80 -29.38
N SER A 168 19.48 8.99 -28.46
CA SER A 168 19.58 8.57 -27.06
C SER A 168 18.57 7.47 -26.70
N ASP A 169 18.75 6.86 -25.54
CA ASP A 169 17.83 5.86 -25.00
C ASP A 169 16.86 6.46 -23.98
N ALA A 170 17.20 7.62 -23.42
CA ALA A 170 16.31 8.43 -22.61
C ALA A 170 16.59 9.94 -22.73
N PHE A 171 15.62 10.76 -22.34
CA PHE A 171 15.87 12.16 -22.00
C PHE A 171 14.92 12.67 -20.91
N VAL A 172 15.36 13.70 -20.17
CA VAL A 172 14.66 14.30 -19.03
C VAL A 172 14.76 15.81 -19.14
N ILE A 173 13.64 16.51 -18.92
CA ILE A 173 13.59 17.96 -18.93
C ILE A 173 13.19 18.44 -17.53
N PHE A 174 14.05 19.24 -16.90
CA PHE A 174 13.78 19.89 -15.62
C PHE A 174 13.60 21.39 -15.83
N GLU A 175 12.39 21.89 -15.59
CA GLU A 175 12.05 23.31 -15.67
C GLU A 175 11.48 23.82 -14.33
N MET A 176 11.85 25.04 -13.94
CA MET A 176 11.27 25.73 -12.77
C MET A 176 10.49 26.98 -13.18
N THR A 177 10.57 27.36 -14.44
CA THR A 177 9.90 28.51 -15.03
C THR A 177 8.71 28.01 -15.83
N HIS A 178 7.54 28.59 -15.58
CA HIS A 178 6.30 28.15 -16.23
C HIS A 178 5.28 29.27 -16.31
N ARG A 179 4.28 29.11 -17.18
CA ARG A 179 3.23 30.11 -17.43
C ARG A 179 2.06 30.01 -16.46
N THR A 180 2.30 29.68 -15.20
CA THR A 180 1.29 29.60 -14.13
C THR A 180 1.42 30.77 -13.16
N ALA A 181 0.31 31.20 -12.56
CA ALA A 181 0.33 32.27 -11.56
C ALA A 181 1.32 31.99 -10.41
N SER A 182 1.44 30.73 -9.98
CA SER A 182 2.40 30.31 -8.96
C SER A 182 3.85 30.49 -9.40
N ALA A 183 4.19 30.17 -10.65
CA ALA A 183 5.53 30.34 -11.17
C ALA A 183 5.89 31.82 -11.30
N PHE A 184 4.97 32.67 -11.78
CA PHE A 184 5.18 34.13 -11.80
C PHE A 184 5.40 34.70 -10.40
N LEU A 185 4.61 34.27 -9.40
CA LEU A 185 4.79 34.66 -8.01
C LEU A 185 6.14 34.20 -7.44
N ASN A 186 6.54 32.96 -7.72
CA ASN A 186 7.84 32.43 -7.33
C ASN A 186 8.98 33.25 -7.95
N THR A 187 8.86 33.60 -9.24
CA THR A 187 9.82 34.45 -9.94
C THR A 187 9.95 35.82 -9.28
N THR A 188 8.86 36.43 -8.81
CA THR A 188 8.94 37.68 -8.04
C THR A 188 9.84 37.55 -6.80
N PHE A 189 9.77 36.43 -6.08
CA PHE A 189 10.69 36.18 -4.95
C PHE A 189 12.14 36.00 -5.42
N ILE A 190 12.35 35.31 -6.55
CA ILE A 190 13.69 35.16 -7.15
C ILE A 190 14.27 36.52 -7.56
N VAL A 191 13.46 37.43 -8.11
CA VAL A 191 13.89 38.79 -8.48
C VAL A 191 14.35 39.61 -7.28
N LEU A 192 13.72 39.39 -6.11
CA LEU A 192 14.11 40.04 -4.86
C LEU A 192 15.29 39.33 -4.19
N SER A 193 15.53 38.06 -4.50
CA SER A 193 16.57 37.27 -3.84
C SER A 193 17.99 37.86 -3.93
N PRO A 194 18.44 38.53 -5.02
CA PRO A 194 19.71 39.28 -5.07
C PRO A 194 19.93 40.26 -3.92
N LEU A 195 18.88 40.85 -3.34
CA LEU A 195 19.00 41.77 -2.19
C LEU A 195 19.54 41.08 -0.94
N LEU A 196 19.36 39.76 -0.82
CA LEU A 196 19.87 38.97 0.28
C LEU A 196 21.10 38.17 -0.18
N THR A 197 21.01 37.51 -1.33
CA THR A 197 22.05 36.61 -1.82
C THR A 197 23.33 37.33 -2.20
N THR A 198 23.27 38.60 -2.65
CA THR A 198 24.47 39.42 -2.87
C THR A 198 25.22 39.66 -1.57
N LEU A 199 24.52 39.98 -0.49
CA LEU A 199 25.13 40.14 0.84
C LEU A 199 25.72 38.82 1.36
N LEU A 200 25.02 37.70 1.15
CA LEU A 200 25.44 36.41 1.69
C LEU A 200 26.59 35.79 0.90
N TRP A 201 26.55 35.86 -0.43
CA TRP A 201 27.45 35.09 -1.31
C TRP A 201 28.45 35.97 -2.06
N PHE A 202 28.15 37.26 -2.23
CA PHE A 202 28.96 38.18 -3.05
C PHE A 202 29.41 39.44 -2.32
N ARG A 203 29.38 39.46 -0.98
CA ARG A 203 29.82 40.61 -0.15
C ARG A 203 31.23 41.10 -0.43
N GLY A 204 32.10 40.24 -0.95
CA GLY A 204 33.48 40.57 -1.32
C GLY A 204 33.63 41.24 -2.69
N SER A 205 32.55 41.43 -3.44
CA SER A 205 32.57 42.05 -4.77
C SER A 205 31.93 43.44 -4.72
N PRO A 206 32.72 44.53 -4.71
CA PRO A 206 32.20 45.89 -4.77
C PRO A 206 31.29 46.12 -5.97
N LEU A 207 31.60 45.47 -7.10
CA LEU A 207 30.81 45.50 -8.33
C LEU A 207 29.39 44.98 -8.10
N HIS A 208 29.24 43.78 -7.52
CA HIS A 208 27.92 43.20 -7.26
C HIS A 208 27.15 44.01 -6.21
N MET A 209 27.83 44.51 -5.17
CA MET A 209 27.21 45.34 -4.14
C MET A 209 26.65 46.64 -4.73
N PHE A 210 27.43 47.34 -5.56
CA PHE A 210 27.01 48.57 -6.22
C PHE A 210 25.81 48.35 -7.14
N PHE A 211 25.87 47.34 -8.02
CA PHE A 211 24.81 47.06 -8.99
C PHE A 211 23.59 46.33 -8.41
N THR A 212 23.62 45.96 -7.12
CA THR A 212 22.48 45.39 -6.39
C THR A 212 21.79 46.45 -5.53
N TYR A 213 22.54 47.27 -4.80
CA TYR A 213 21.95 48.17 -3.79
C TYR A 213 21.93 49.65 -4.20
N PHE A 214 22.89 50.11 -5.00
CA PHE A 214 22.99 51.53 -5.37
C PHE A 214 22.36 51.81 -6.75
N PHE A 215 22.64 50.97 -7.73
CA PHE A 215 22.02 51.01 -9.06
C PHE A 215 21.50 49.61 -9.38
N PRO A 216 20.20 49.29 -9.16
CA PRO A 216 19.65 47.93 -9.10
C PRO A 216 19.54 47.25 -10.48
N LEU A 217 20.63 47.28 -11.24
CA LEU A 217 20.78 46.65 -12.54
C LEU A 217 20.66 45.13 -12.43
N VAL A 218 21.14 44.54 -11.33
CA VAL A 218 21.01 43.11 -11.06
C VAL A 218 19.53 42.73 -10.92
N GLN A 219 18.74 43.47 -10.15
CA GLN A 219 17.31 43.18 -9.98
C GLN A 219 16.55 43.36 -11.29
N LEU A 220 16.85 44.41 -12.06
CA LEU A 220 16.24 44.62 -13.37
C LEU A 220 16.57 43.46 -14.32
N PHE A 221 17.82 43.00 -14.32
CA PHE A 221 18.25 41.85 -15.12
C PHE A 221 17.50 40.58 -14.73
N PHE A 222 17.45 40.22 -13.44
CA PHE A 222 16.72 39.04 -12.97
C PHE A 222 15.20 39.16 -13.19
N ALA A 223 14.64 40.37 -13.15
CA ALA A 223 13.23 40.61 -13.46
C ALA A 223 12.93 40.31 -14.93
N VAL A 224 13.69 40.90 -15.85
CA VAL A 224 13.49 40.70 -17.28
C VAL A 224 13.70 39.23 -17.63
N ASP A 225 14.86 38.66 -17.31
CA ASP A 225 15.16 37.28 -17.66
C ASP A 225 14.21 36.32 -16.96
N GLY A 226 13.95 36.46 -15.65
CA GLY A 226 13.10 35.53 -14.92
C GLY A 226 11.64 35.49 -15.41
N TYR A 227 11.03 36.65 -15.69
CA TYR A 227 9.67 36.68 -16.23
C TYR A 227 9.61 36.22 -17.68
N VAL A 228 10.62 36.57 -18.50
CA VAL A 228 10.71 36.07 -19.87
C VAL A 228 10.89 34.56 -19.90
N SER A 229 11.70 33.97 -19.01
CA SER A 229 11.84 32.52 -18.88
C SER A 229 10.51 31.86 -18.54
N CYS A 230 9.69 32.46 -17.66
CA CYS A 230 8.34 31.96 -17.37
C CYS A 230 7.44 32.00 -18.61
N ILE A 231 7.48 33.08 -19.39
CA ILE A 231 6.69 33.25 -20.63
C ILE A 231 7.14 32.29 -21.73
N ARG A 232 8.42 31.95 -21.78
CA ARG A 232 8.99 31.01 -22.75
C ARG A 232 8.81 29.53 -22.36
N GLY A 233 8.50 29.26 -21.09
CA GLY A 233 8.25 27.92 -20.56
C GLY A 233 7.11 27.19 -21.27
N ARG A 234 7.32 25.91 -21.57
CA ARG A 234 6.36 25.03 -22.24
C ARG A 234 5.63 24.15 -21.23
N THR A 235 4.37 23.82 -21.54
CA THR A 235 3.66 22.80 -20.78
C THR A 235 3.99 21.40 -21.30
N PRO A 236 3.77 20.34 -20.50
CA PRO A 236 3.94 18.96 -20.96
C PRO A 236 3.13 18.63 -22.22
N GLU A 237 1.92 19.21 -22.35
CA GLU A 237 1.08 19.03 -23.54
C GLU A 237 1.67 19.69 -24.78
N GLU A 238 2.33 20.85 -24.63
CA GLU A 238 3.01 21.52 -25.74
C GLU A 238 4.26 20.76 -26.18
N ILE A 239 5.02 20.21 -25.24
CA ILE A 239 6.18 19.36 -25.54
C ILE A 239 5.72 18.08 -26.24
N SER A 240 4.65 17.44 -25.75
CA SER A 240 4.02 16.29 -26.40
C SER A 240 3.51 16.62 -27.81
N ALA A 241 2.96 17.82 -28.01
CA ALA A 241 2.51 18.28 -29.32
C ALA A 241 3.69 18.47 -30.29
N LEU A 242 4.81 19.03 -29.84
CA LEU A 242 6.03 19.17 -30.66
C LEU A 242 6.59 17.83 -31.12
N VAL A 243 6.45 16.76 -30.33
CA VAL A 243 6.82 15.41 -30.73
C VAL A 243 5.80 14.85 -31.75
N ARG A 244 4.50 14.90 -31.43
CA ARG A 244 3.44 14.32 -32.26
C ARG A 244 3.25 14.98 -33.62
N GLN A 245 3.60 16.27 -33.75
CA GLN A 245 3.54 16.99 -35.03
C GLN A 245 4.58 16.47 -36.04
N GLN A 246 5.61 15.75 -35.59
CA GLN A 246 6.68 15.20 -36.42
C GLN A 246 6.28 13.82 -36.96
N LYS A 247 5.50 13.80 -38.03
CA LYS A 247 4.86 12.58 -38.59
C LYS A 247 5.82 11.46 -39.00
N ASP A 248 7.08 11.78 -39.26
CA ASP A 248 8.14 10.85 -39.67
C ASP A 248 9.00 10.36 -38.50
N LEU A 249 8.69 10.78 -37.26
CA LEU A 249 9.40 10.37 -36.06
C LEU A 249 8.74 9.12 -35.46
N ASP A 250 9.47 8.01 -35.44
CA ASP A 250 9.03 6.79 -34.78
C ASP A 250 9.12 6.93 -33.25
N ILE A 251 7.97 6.86 -32.59
CA ILE A 251 7.81 6.95 -31.15
C ILE A 251 7.07 5.73 -30.58
N SER A 252 6.86 4.66 -31.35
CA SER A 252 6.12 3.46 -30.89
C SER A 252 6.78 2.86 -29.65
N ASP A 253 8.11 2.94 -29.63
CA ASP A 253 8.94 2.48 -28.55
C ASP A 253 9.26 3.63 -27.58
N TRP A 254 8.42 4.62 -27.32
CA TRP A 254 8.71 5.67 -26.32
C TRP A 254 7.53 5.91 -25.39
N GLU A 255 7.78 5.98 -24.09
CA GLU A 255 6.78 6.33 -23.07
C GLU A 255 6.95 7.80 -22.65
N PHE A 256 5.85 8.55 -22.56
CA PHE A 256 5.87 9.97 -22.21
C PHE A 256 5.09 10.20 -20.91
N SER A 257 5.75 10.77 -19.90
CA SER A 257 5.11 11.16 -18.64
C SER A 257 5.62 12.52 -18.15
N SER A 258 4.84 13.16 -17.27
CA SER A 258 5.12 14.51 -16.78
C SER A 258 4.59 14.69 -15.37
N GLY A 259 5.32 15.43 -14.53
CA GLY A 259 4.99 15.66 -13.14
C GLY A 259 5.36 17.06 -12.65
N GLU A 260 4.93 17.35 -11.42
CA GLU A 260 5.33 18.56 -10.69
C GLU A 260 5.72 18.19 -9.25
N ASP A 261 6.87 18.65 -8.79
CA ASP A 261 7.36 18.45 -7.43
C ASP A 261 7.62 19.81 -6.75
N MET A 262 7.12 20.01 -5.52
CA MET A 262 7.37 21.26 -4.77
C MET A 262 8.82 21.29 -4.28
N VAL A 263 9.59 22.31 -4.69
CA VAL A 263 11.02 22.43 -4.34
C VAL A 263 11.36 23.75 -3.63
N LEU A 264 10.54 24.79 -3.81
CA LEU A 264 10.69 26.09 -3.16
C LEU A 264 9.31 26.60 -2.68
N PRO A 265 8.88 26.26 -1.45
CA PRO A 265 7.55 26.62 -0.96
C PRO A 265 7.39 28.13 -0.81
N PRO A 266 6.15 28.66 -0.95
CA PRO A 266 4.91 27.93 -1.18
C PRO A 266 4.56 27.68 -2.65
N PHE A 267 5.30 28.26 -3.62
CA PHE A 267 4.86 28.31 -5.03
C PHE A 267 5.84 27.73 -6.05
N GLY A 268 7.12 27.56 -5.70
CA GLY A 268 8.16 27.09 -6.60
C GLY A 268 8.16 25.58 -6.73
N LYS A 269 7.80 25.11 -7.92
CA LYS A 269 7.78 23.71 -8.30
C LYS A 269 8.87 23.45 -9.36
N ILE A 270 9.45 22.27 -9.33
CA ILE A 270 10.13 21.69 -10.49
C ILE A 270 9.06 20.97 -11.29
N ILE A 271 8.91 21.37 -12.55
CA ILE A 271 8.19 20.62 -13.56
C ILE A 271 9.22 19.69 -14.18
N ASN A 272 8.93 18.41 -14.14
CA ASN A 272 9.73 17.40 -14.80
C ASN A 272 8.86 16.76 -15.88
N ASP A 273 9.30 16.83 -17.13
CA ASP A 273 8.91 15.81 -18.08
C ASP A 273 9.78 14.59 -17.72
N GLU A 274 9.11 13.58 -17.13
CA GLU A 274 9.70 12.33 -16.63
C GLU A 274 10.50 11.62 -17.75
N PRO A 275 11.42 10.69 -17.43
CA PRO A 275 12.27 10.11 -18.46
C PRO A 275 11.44 9.44 -19.53
N ILE A 276 11.55 10.03 -20.71
CA ILE A 276 11.06 9.44 -21.93
C ILE A 276 12.13 8.42 -22.25
N ALA A 277 11.88 7.15 -21.98
CA ALA A 277 12.78 6.07 -22.32
C ALA A 277 12.29 5.43 -23.62
N ARG A 278 13.22 5.06 -24.49
CA ARG A 278 12.92 4.10 -25.52
C ARG A 278 12.44 2.84 -24.78
N SER A 279 11.16 2.48 -24.90
CA SER A 279 10.62 1.16 -24.68
C SER A 279 11.51 0.16 -25.40
N ARG A 280 12.56 -0.22 -24.69
CA ARG A 280 13.16 -1.51 -24.80
C ARG A 280 13.24 -2.14 -23.41
N MET A 281 12.06 -2.47 -22.89
CA MET A 281 11.82 -3.88 -22.58
C MET A 281 11.10 -4.57 -23.77
N THR A 282 11.58 -4.36 -25.00
CA THR A 282 11.82 -5.49 -25.91
C THR A 282 13.27 -5.97 -25.71
N THR A 283 13.65 -6.20 -24.45
CA THR A 283 14.27 -7.50 -24.22
C THR A 283 13.20 -8.54 -24.54
N LYS A 284 13.60 -9.75 -24.83
CA LYS A 284 12.72 -10.90 -24.67
C LYS A 284 12.19 -11.07 -23.21
N ASP A 285 12.25 -10.03 -22.35
CA ASP A 285 11.81 -9.98 -20.95
C ASP A 285 10.57 -9.10 -20.69
N GLY A 286 9.88 -8.57 -21.72
CA GLY A 286 8.53 -7.99 -21.52
C GLY A 286 7.54 -9.00 -20.91
N ASP A 287 7.85 -10.28 -21.06
CA ASP A 287 7.13 -11.40 -20.47
C ASP A 287 7.56 -11.66 -19.02
N ARG A 288 8.62 -11.05 -18.46
CA ARG A 288 9.17 -11.40 -17.14
C ARG A 288 8.66 -10.53 -15.99
N VAL A 289 8.09 -11.17 -14.98
CA VAL A 289 7.58 -10.53 -13.73
C VAL A 289 8.06 -11.29 -12.50
N ASP A 290 8.31 -10.59 -11.38
CA ASP A 290 8.68 -11.31 -10.15
C ASP A 290 7.51 -12.15 -9.67
N VAL A 291 6.30 -11.58 -9.70
CA VAL A 291 5.07 -12.28 -9.28
C VAL A 291 3.94 -12.04 -10.28
N LEU A 292 3.34 -13.13 -10.76
CA LEU A 292 2.07 -13.12 -11.48
C LEU A 292 0.93 -13.47 -10.51
N ILE A 293 -0.05 -12.58 -10.39
CA ILE A 293 -1.25 -12.77 -9.58
C ILE A 293 -2.43 -13.08 -10.51
N ILE A 294 -3.10 -14.21 -10.29
CA ILE A 294 -4.22 -14.67 -11.10
C ILE A 294 -5.50 -14.55 -10.26
N GLY A 295 -6.36 -13.60 -10.61
CA GLY A 295 -7.60 -13.25 -9.90
C GLY A 295 -7.44 -11.99 -9.05
N ALA A 296 -8.21 -10.95 -9.36
CA ALA A 296 -8.20 -9.63 -8.74
C ALA A 296 -9.38 -9.41 -7.76
N GLY A 297 -9.79 -10.45 -7.05
CA GLY A 297 -10.63 -10.30 -5.86
C GLY A 297 -9.83 -9.83 -4.63
N PRO A 298 -10.45 -9.78 -3.43
CA PRO A 298 -9.81 -9.25 -2.22
C PRO A 298 -8.43 -9.85 -1.87
N THR A 299 -8.24 -11.16 -2.07
CA THR A 299 -6.94 -11.81 -1.86
C THR A 299 -5.89 -11.31 -2.84
N GLY A 300 -6.20 -11.30 -4.15
CA GLY A 300 -5.26 -10.90 -5.18
C GLY A 300 -4.89 -9.42 -5.07
N LEU A 301 -5.88 -8.55 -4.79
CA LEU A 301 -5.65 -7.13 -4.57
C LEU A 301 -4.85 -6.87 -3.29
N MET A 302 -5.10 -7.58 -2.20
CA MET A 302 -4.29 -7.47 -0.98
C MET A 302 -2.84 -7.94 -1.22
N SER A 303 -2.65 -9.02 -1.99
CA SER A 303 -1.31 -9.46 -2.43
C SER A 303 -0.61 -8.40 -3.28
N ALA A 304 -1.33 -7.82 -4.25
CA ALA A 304 -0.81 -6.77 -5.11
C ALA A 304 -0.44 -5.51 -4.33
N LEU A 305 -1.27 -5.08 -3.37
CA LEU A 305 -1.00 -3.95 -2.49
C LEU A 305 0.30 -4.19 -1.71
N TRP A 306 0.42 -5.34 -1.03
CA TRP A 306 1.62 -5.65 -0.26
C TRP A 306 2.88 -5.65 -1.13
N LEU A 307 2.85 -6.35 -2.27
CA LEU A 307 4.02 -6.48 -3.14
C LEU A 307 4.40 -5.13 -3.77
N THR A 308 3.41 -4.29 -4.11
CA THR A 308 3.64 -2.91 -4.57
C THR A 308 4.27 -2.06 -3.48
N THR A 309 3.77 -2.13 -2.24
CA THR A 309 4.36 -1.43 -1.08
C THR A 309 5.82 -1.80 -0.85
N LEU A 310 6.21 -3.02 -1.21
CA LEU A 310 7.59 -3.52 -1.10
C LEU A 310 8.43 -3.29 -2.37
N GLY A 311 7.88 -2.66 -3.41
CA GLY A 311 8.57 -2.35 -4.66
C GLY A 311 8.84 -3.55 -5.56
N ILE A 312 8.02 -4.60 -5.48
CA ILE A 312 8.17 -5.84 -6.27
C ILE A 312 7.48 -5.69 -7.63
N LYS A 313 8.11 -6.17 -8.71
CA LYS A 313 7.52 -6.12 -10.06
C LYS A 313 6.43 -7.19 -10.20
N ILE A 314 5.18 -6.74 -10.26
CA ILE A 314 4.01 -7.63 -10.33
C ILE A 314 3.21 -7.45 -11.63
N CYS A 315 2.50 -8.49 -12.03
CA CYS A 315 1.40 -8.44 -13.00
C CYS A 315 0.18 -9.09 -12.34
N ILE A 316 -0.99 -8.48 -12.49
CA ILE A 316 -2.26 -8.99 -11.95
C ILE A 316 -3.29 -9.08 -13.06
N VAL A 317 -3.88 -10.27 -13.21
CA VAL A 317 -4.84 -10.59 -14.26
C VAL A 317 -6.17 -11.03 -13.65
N ASP A 318 -7.28 -10.74 -14.31
CA ASP A 318 -8.61 -11.17 -13.89
C ASP A 318 -9.46 -11.59 -15.09
N ASP A 319 -10.28 -12.61 -14.93
CA ASP A 319 -11.14 -13.13 -15.99
C ASP A 319 -12.34 -12.21 -16.26
N LYS A 320 -12.70 -11.34 -15.32
CA LYS A 320 -13.83 -10.42 -15.46
C LYS A 320 -13.39 -9.12 -16.13
N GLY A 321 -14.34 -8.49 -16.82
CA GLY A 321 -14.12 -7.19 -17.48
C GLY A 321 -14.15 -5.99 -16.54
N THR A 322 -14.59 -6.16 -15.30
CA THR A 322 -14.76 -5.07 -14.32
C THR A 322 -14.41 -5.56 -12.92
N ARG A 323 -14.20 -4.62 -11.98
CA ARG A 323 -14.32 -4.93 -10.54
C ARG A 323 -15.72 -5.42 -10.18
N ALA A 324 -15.87 -5.92 -8.94
CA ALA A 324 -17.17 -6.30 -8.41
C ALA A 324 -18.21 -5.19 -8.49
N LEU A 325 -19.24 -5.39 -9.32
CA LEU A 325 -20.37 -4.46 -9.40
C LEU A 325 -21.35 -4.67 -8.25
N ASN A 326 -21.64 -5.93 -7.90
CA ASN A 326 -22.43 -6.32 -6.74
C ASN A 326 -21.71 -7.47 -5.99
N GLY A 327 -21.68 -7.39 -4.66
CA GLY A 327 -20.73 -8.13 -3.84
C GLY A 327 -21.28 -9.34 -3.08
N ARG A 328 -20.53 -10.44 -3.07
CA ARG A 328 -20.81 -11.64 -2.26
C ARG A 328 -20.43 -11.52 -0.78
N SER A 329 -19.56 -10.56 -0.47
CA SER A 329 -18.97 -10.34 0.86
C SER A 329 -19.11 -8.88 1.24
N ASP A 330 -19.16 -8.59 2.54
CA ASP A 330 -19.35 -7.24 3.07
C ASP A 330 -18.70 -7.01 4.44
N GLY A 331 -18.68 -8.02 5.31
CA GLY A 331 -18.17 -7.88 6.68
C GLY A 331 -16.66 -7.68 6.78
N PHE A 332 -16.26 -6.72 7.62
CA PHE A 332 -14.90 -6.45 8.07
C PHE A 332 -14.77 -6.77 9.56
N HIS A 333 -13.88 -7.70 9.88
CA HIS A 333 -13.53 -8.00 11.27
C HIS A 333 -12.47 -7.04 11.80
N VAL A 334 -12.36 -6.99 13.13
CA VAL A 334 -11.39 -6.14 13.84
C VAL A 334 -9.97 -6.35 13.31
N ARG A 335 -9.53 -7.60 13.16
CA ARG A 335 -8.19 -7.89 12.63
C ARG A 335 -7.97 -7.39 11.19
N THR A 336 -9.00 -7.45 10.36
CA THR A 336 -8.92 -6.91 8.99
C THR A 336 -8.87 -5.39 8.99
N GLY A 337 -9.61 -4.75 9.91
CA GLY A 337 -9.47 -3.31 10.18
C GLY A 337 -8.05 -2.93 10.62
N GLU A 338 -7.44 -3.73 11.52
CA GLU A 338 -6.02 -3.56 11.95
C GLU A 338 -5.04 -3.66 10.78
N ILE A 339 -5.31 -4.57 9.84
CA ILE A 339 -4.52 -4.72 8.62
C ILE A 339 -4.71 -3.50 7.72
N TRP A 340 -5.94 -3.04 7.50
CA TRP A 340 -6.22 -1.87 6.67
C TRP A 340 -5.60 -0.60 7.23
N ASP A 341 -5.66 -0.40 8.54
CA ASP A 341 -5.00 0.73 9.21
C ASP A 341 -3.50 0.72 9.03
N SER A 342 -2.88 -0.47 9.03
CA SER A 342 -1.44 -0.60 8.77
C SER A 342 -1.02 -0.14 7.37
N PHE A 343 -1.96 -0.10 6.41
CA PHE A 343 -1.79 0.49 5.07
C PHE A 343 -2.37 1.91 4.96
N GLY A 344 -2.93 2.47 6.05
CA GLY A 344 -3.55 3.79 6.08
C GLY A 344 -4.98 3.84 5.51
N LEU A 345 -5.65 2.70 5.34
CA LEU A 345 -6.96 2.59 4.67
C LEU A 345 -8.16 2.54 5.62
N TYR A 346 -7.94 2.38 6.94
CA TYR A 346 -9.05 2.19 7.90
C TYR A 346 -10.00 3.39 7.98
N HIS A 347 -9.52 4.61 7.78
CA HIS A 347 -10.37 5.81 7.75
C HIS A 347 -11.46 5.74 6.67
N LEU A 348 -11.20 5.06 5.55
CA LEU A 348 -12.19 4.87 4.47
C LEU A 348 -13.31 3.93 4.92
N LEU A 349 -13.00 2.90 5.72
CA LEU A 349 -14.03 2.06 6.35
C LEU A 349 -14.89 2.86 7.33
N GLN A 350 -14.29 3.79 8.08
CA GLN A 350 -15.04 4.64 9.02
C GLN A 350 -15.95 5.63 8.30
N GLN A 351 -15.53 6.11 7.13
CA GLN A 351 -16.27 7.11 6.36
C GLN A 351 -17.41 6.48 5.54
N HIS A 352 -17.18 5.30 4.94
CA HIS A 352 -18.10 4.71 3.97
C HIS A 352 -18.76 3.41 4.44
N GLY A 353 -18.17 2.71 5.41
CA GLY A 353 -18.72 1.47 5.95
C GLY A 353 -19.80 1.71 7.01
N THR A 354 -20.63 0.70 7.24
CA THR A 354 -21.60 0.68 8.35
C THR A 354 -21.05 -0.09 9.54
N ARG A 355 -20.84 0.63 10.65
CA ARG A 355 -20.42 0.04 11.92
C ARG A 355 -21.54 -0.77 12.56
N PHE A 356 -21.22 -1.94 13.12
CA PHE A 356 -22.15 -2.70 13.97
C PHE A 356 -21.48 -3.23 15.24
N ASP A 357 -21.94 -2.74 16.39
CA ASP A 357 -21.30 -3.00 17.69
C ASP A 357 -21.95 -4.12 18.50
N GLU A 358 -23.18 -4.45 18.17
CA GLU A 358 -24.00 -5.34 18.97
C GLU A 358 -24.58 -6.47 18.13
N TRP A 359 -24.69 -7.62 18.79
CA TRP A 359 -25.39 -8.79 18.32
C TRP A 359 -26.63 -9.02 19.18
N CYS A 360 -27.74 -9.34 18.50
CA CYS A 360 -29.00 -9.70 19.12
C CYS A 360 -29.40 -11.14 18.75
N LEU A 361 -29.82 -11.92 19.76
CA LEU A 361 -30.43 -13.23 19.57
C LEU A 361 -31.93 -13.13 19.78
N TRP A 362 -32.69 -13.56 18.78
CA TRP A 362 -34.14 -13.64 18.80
C TRP A 362 -34.58 -15.09 18.64
N THR A 363 -35.43 -15.56 19.54
CA THR A 363 -36.03 -16.91 19.50
C THR A 363 -37.51 -16.81 19.84
N PRO A 364 -38.32 -17.85 19.56
CA PRO A 364 -39.68 -17.90 20.10
C PRO A 364 -39.61 -17.88 21.64
N ASN A 365 -40.53 -17.15 22.26
CA ASN A 365 -40.69 -17.21 23.70
C ASN A 365 -41.33 -18.56 24.06
N TYR A 366 -40.64 -19.35 24.89
CA TYR A 366 -41.16 -20.59 25.46
C TYR A 366 -41.13 -20.48 26.98
N THR A 367 -41.80 -19.47 27.52
CA THR A 367 -42.12 -19.49 28.94
C THR A 367 -43.09 -20.65 29.16
N LYS A 368 -42.88 -21.49 30.18
CA LYS A 368 -43.82 -22.58 30.54
C LYS A 368 -45.17 -22.06 31.07
N ALA A 369 -45.56 -20.83 30.76
CA ALA A 369 -46.81 -20.21 31.17
C ALA A 369 -47.93 -20.58 30.18
N PRO A 370 -49.13 -20.97 30.64
CA PRO A 370 -50.27 -21.22 29.76
C PRO A 370 -50.67 -19.93 29.02
N GLY A 371 -50.61 -19.93 27.69
CA GLY A 371 -50.94 -18.77 26.83
C GLY A 371 -49.84 -18.30 25.88
N ASP A 372 -48.67 -18.94 25.91
CA ASP A 372 -47.54 -18.60 25.03
C ASP A 372 -47.83 -19.01 23.57
N ASP A 373 -47.90 -18.06 22.64
CA ASP A 373 -48.25 -18.27 21.23
C ASP A 373 -47.03 -18.46 20.31
N GLY A 374 -45.83 -18.59 20.90
CA GLY A 374 -44.58 -18.81 20.18
C GLY A 374 -44.13 -17.59 19.37
N ARG A 375 -44.51 -16.38 19.80
CA ARG A 375 -44.01 -15.12 19.22
C ARG A 375 -42.50 -14.99 19.39
N LEU A 376 -41.88 -14.39 18.39
CA LEU A 376 -40.46 -14.06 18.42
C LEU A 376 -40.19 -12.97 19.47
N ALA A 377 -39.22 -13.21 20.35
CA ALA A 377 -38.79 -12.27 21.38
C ALA A 377 -37.25 -12.21 21.48
N ARG A 378 -36.72 -11.04 21.82
CA ARG A 378 -35.29 -10.84 22.02
C ARG A 378 -34.85 -11.50 23.31
N GLN A 379 -34.00 -12.52 23.19
CA GLN A 379 -33.44 -13.23 24.33
C GLN A 379 -32.14 -12.59 24.81
N ARG A 380 -31.30 -12.12 23.88
CA ARG A 380 -30.01 -11.51 24.22
C ARG A 380 -29.69 -10.27 23.40
N ARG A 381 -28.89 -9.41 24.03
CA ARG A 381 -28.19 -8.30 23.41
C ARG A 381 -26.79 -8.23 24.02
N GLN A 382 -25.77 -8.38 23.19
CA GLN A 382 -24.38 -8.42 23.62
C GLN A 382 -23.51 -7.65 22.63
N PRO A 383 -22.29 -7.23 23.03
CA PRO A 383 -21.33 -6.74 22.06
C PRO A 383 -21.00 -7.82 21.02
N MET A 384 -20.85 -7.40 19.76
CA MET A 384 -20.49 -8.28 18.64
C MET A 384 -19.23 -9.08 18.94
N MET A 385 -18.25 -8.43 19.57
CA MET A 385 -16.93 -8.99 19.82
C MET A 385 -16.78 -9.55 21.23
N GLY A 386 -15.88 -10.54 21.39
CA GLY A 386 -15.49 -11.06 22.71
C GLY A 386 -14.96 -9.98 23.65
N LEU A 387 -15.00 -10.25 24.95
CA LEU A 387 -14.69 -9.27 26.02
C LEU A 387 -13.27 -8.69 25.93
N GLU A 388 -12.27 -9.48 25.51
CA GLU A 388 -10.88 -9.02 25.34
C GLU A 388 -10.72 -7.93 24.26
N VAL A 389 -11.62 -7.92 23.27
CA VAL A 389 -11.66 -6.94 22.19
C VAL A 389 -12.64 -5.81 22.53
N SER A 390 -13.75 -6.12 23.20
CA SER A 390 -14.92 -5.26 23.35
C SER A 390 -15.00 -4.38 24.62
N ARG A 391 -14.14 -4.54 25.64
CA ARG A 391 -14.37 -3.99 27.00
C ARG A 391 -14.35 -2.46 27.23
N CYS A 392 -14.38 -1.61 26.20
CA CYS A 392 -14.64 -0.16 26.39
C CYS A 392 -15.37 0.39 25.17
N ARG A 393 -16.60 0.87 25.38
CA ARG A 393 -17.51 1.36 24.33
C ARG A 393 -17.24 2.81 23.87
N SER A 394 -16.30 3.53 24.52
CA SER A 394 -16.26 5.00 24.50
C SER A 394 -14.88 5.65 24.28
N ARG A 395 -13.85 4.92 23.81
CA ARG A 395 -12.51 5.49 23.57
C ARG A 395 -12.19 5.73 22.08
N PRO A 396 -11.54 6.86 21.71
CA PRO A 396 -10.90 7.02 20.41
C PRO A 396 -9.82 5.94 20.20
N GLY A 397 -9.72 5.35 19.00
CA GLY A 397 -8.66 4.38 18.66
C GLY A 397 -9.05 2.90 18.67
N LYS A 398 -10.25 2.50 19.12
CA LYS A 398 -10.69 1.10 19.04
C LYS A 398 -11.31 0.74 17.69
N MET A 399 -10.84 -0.37 17.13
CA MET A 399 -11.36 -0.93 15.88
C MET A 399 -12.65 -1.71 16.08
N ASN A 400 -13.61 -1.46 15.19
CA ASN A 400 -14.95 -2.05 15.23
C ASN A 400 -15.18 -2.95 14.02
N CYS A 401 -16.25 -3.74 14.08
CA CYS A 401 -16.74 -4.42 12.89
C CYS A 401 -17.50 -3.43 12.00
N PHE A 402 -17.25 -3.52 10.69
CA PHE A 402 -17.90 -2.74 9.66
C PHE A 402 -18.49 -3.67 8.61
N THR A 403 -19.50 -3.19 7.89
CA THR A 403 -19.83 -3.70 6.58
C THR A 403 -19.50 -2.66 5.53
N LEU A 404 -19.02 -3.11 4.38
CA LEU A 404 -18.80 -2.27 3.20
C LEU A 404 -19.01 -3.12 1.96
N HIS A 405 -19.59 -2.53 0.91
CA HIS A 405 -19.79 -3.22 -0.36
C HIS A 405 -18.47 -3.77 -0.94
N LEU A 406 -18.51 -4.98 -1.52
CA LEU A 406 -17.31 -5.62 -2.08
C LEU A 406 -16.67 -4.78 -3.20
N GLY A 407 -17.50 -4.15 -4.05
CA GLY A 407 -17.01 -3.30 -5.12
C GLY A 407 -16.19 -2.12 -4.60
N ASP A 408 -16.60 -1.52 -3.49
CA ASP A 408 -15.90 -0.41 -2.85
C ASP A 408 -14.63 -0.89 -2.16
N THR A 409 -14.69 -2.08 -1.56
CA THR A 409 -13.51 -2.76 -1.02
C THR A 409 -12.43 -2.95 -2.09
N GLU A 410 -12.80 -3.50 -3.25
CA GLU A 410 -11.88 -3.69 -4.37
C GLU A 410 -11.36 -2.35 -4.90
N ALA A 411 -12.22 -1.34 -5.06
CA ALA A 411 -11.81 -0.02 -5.54
C ALA A 411 -10.81 0.69 -4.61
N ILE A 412 -11.02 0.62 -3.30
CA ILE A 412 -10.08 1.18 -2.31
C ILE A 412 -8.70 0.53 -2.46
N LEU A 413 -8.66 -0.80 -2.62
CA LEU A 413 -7.40 -1.52 -2.81
C LEU A 413 -6.74 -1.17 -4.15
N ILE A 414 -7.52 -1.06 -5.23
CA ILE A 414 -7.03 -0.67 -6.56
C ILE A 414 -6.41 0.73 -6.52
N ASP A 415 -7.12 1.71 -5.97
CA ASP A 415 -6.60 3.08 -5.84
C ASP A 415 -5.35 3.12 -4.96
N ALA A 416 -5.30 2.35 -3.87
CA ALA A 416 -4.11 2.25 -3.01
C ALA A 416 -2.90 1.65 -3.75
N ILE A 417 -3.09 0.63 -4.60
CA ILE A 417 -2.03 0.05 -5.45
C ILE A 417 -1.53 1.10 -6.44
N GLN A 418 -2.44 1.79 -7.13
CA GLN A 418 -2.11 2.76 -8.17
C GLN A 418 -1.38 4.00 -7.60
N ARG A 419 -1.81 4.52 -6.44
CA ARG A 419 -1.14 5.64 -5.77
C ARG A 419 0.31 5.33 -5.35
N GLN A 420 0.64 4.05 -5.21
CA GLN A 420 1.98 3.57 -4.92
C GLN A 420 2.78 3.20 -6.18
N GLY A 421 2.25 3.46 -7.38
CA GLY A 421 2.90 3.14 -8.65
C GLY A 421 2.79 1.67 -9.07
N GLY A 422 1.85 0.90 -8.49
CA GLY A 422 1.59 -0.48 -8.90
C GLY A 422 0.90 -0.59 -10.27
N PRO A 423 0.89 -1.78 -10.90
CA PRO A 423 0.32 -1.96 -12.22
C PRO A 423 -1.20 -1.84 -12.22
N ARG A 424 -1.76 -1.59 -13.40
CA ARG A 424 -3.18 -1.78 -13.64
C ARG A 424 -3.51 -3.27 -13.73
N ILE A 425 -4.76 -3.61 -13.44
CA ILE A 425 -5.28 -4.97 -13.60
C ILE A 425 -5.53 -5.24 -15.08
N GLU A 426 -4.99 -6.35 -15.57
CA GLU A 426 -5.32 -6.84 -16.91
C GLU A 426 -6.67 -7.59 -16.85
N ARG A 427 -7.72 -6.94 -17.34
CA ARG A 427 -9.11 -7.41 -17.31
C ARG A 427 -9.43 -8.28 -18.52
N GLY A 428 -10.30 -9.27 -18.32
CA GLY A 428 -10.69 -10.22 -19.36
C GLY A 428 -9.58 -11.16 -19.79
N VAL A 429 -8.66 -11.50 -18.89
CA VAL A 429 -7.48 -12.32 -19.18
C VAL A 429 -7.53 -13.61 -18.36
N VAL A 430 -7.38 -14.75 -19.04
CA VAL A 430 -7.40 -16.08 -18.40
C VAL A 430 -6.12 -16.85 -18.67
N PRO A 431 -5.59 -17.61 -17.70
CA PRO A 431 -4.53 -18.57 -17.97
C PRO A 431 -5.08 -19.75 -18.78
N VAL A 432 -4.28 -20.21 -19.74
CA VAL A 432 -4.61 -21.37 -20.59
C VAL A 432 -3.58 -22.50 -20.47
N ALA A 433 -2.33 -22.18 -20.13
CA ALA A 433 -1.29 -23.15 -19.85
C ALA A 433 -0.30 -22.59 -18.83
N MET A 434 0.31 -23.47 -18.05
CA MET A 434 1.42 -23.15 -17.15
C MET A 434 2.44 -24.28 -17.28
N GLU A 435 3.72 -23.95 -17.28
CA GLU A 435 4.85 -24.88 -17.33
C GLU A 435 5.83 -24.44 -16.23
N LEU A 436 6.36 -25.40 -15.48
CA LEU A 436 7.45 -25.17 -14.54
C LEU A 436 8.69 -25.89 -15.06
N GLU A 437 9.71 -25.13 -15.42
CA GLU A 437 11.01 -25.69 -15.80
C GLU A 437 11.68 -26.28 -14.55
N GLU A 438 12.14 -27.54 -14.60
CA GLU A 438 12.63 -28.27 -13.42
C GLU A 438 14.15 -28.24 -13.24
N GLU A 439 14.93 -28.03 -14.31
CA GLU A 439 16.40 -28.05 -14.27
C GLU A 439 16.99 -26.74 -13.69
N GLY A 440 17.75 -26.83 -12.59
CA GLY A 440 18.52 -25.71 -12.02
C GLY A 440 17.73 -24.68 -11.19
N VAL A 441 16.41 -24.86 -11.04
CA VAL A 441 15.47 -23.84 -10.51
C VAL A 441 15.48 -23.68 -8.99
N ALA A 442 15.99 -24.66 -8.23
CA ALA A 442 15.97 -24.62 -6.77
C ALA A 442 16.97 -23.59 -6.19
N ASP A 443 18.08 -23.32 -6.88
CA ASP A 443 19.23 -22.60 -6.32
C ASP A 443 19.44 -21.18 -6.89
N ASP A 444 18.81 -20.84 -8.03
CA ASP A 444 18.90 -19.51 -8.64
C ASP A 444 17.74 -18.59 -8.18
N PRO A 445 17.99 -17.55 -7.36
CA PRO A 445 16.97 -16.59 -6.92
C PRO A 445 16.50 -15.62 -8.03
N ASP A 446 17.20 -15.56 -9.16
CA ASP A 446 16.89 -14.69 -10.28
C ASP A 446 16.25 -15.42 -11.48
N ALA A 447 16.11 -16.73 -11.39
CA ALA A 447 15.41 -17.52 -12.39
C ALA A 447 13.90 -17.22 -12.44
N TYR A 448 13.34 -17.24 -13.66
CA TYR A 448 11.91 -17.14 -13.95
C TYR A 448 11.41 -18.50 -14.47
N PRO A 449 11.25 -19.50 -13.59
CA PRO A 449 11.03 -20.89 -13.98
C PRO A 449 9.60 -21.19 -14.40
N LEU A 450 8.65 -20.33 -14.04
CA LEU A 450 7.25 -20.48 -14.40
C LEU A 450 7.01 -19.79 -15.73
N LYS A 451 6.48 -20.51 -16.72
CA LYS A 451 6.03 -19.98 -17.99
C LYS A 451 4.53 -20.17 -18.10
N ILE A 452 3.79 -19.08 -18.20
CA ILE A 452 2.33 -19.04 -18.18
C ILE A 452 1.87 -18.47 -19.52
N GLN A 453 0.97 -19.17 -20.20
CA GLN A 453 0.25 -18.62 -21.34
C GLN A 453 -1.08 -18.05 -20.87
N LEU A 454 -1.31 -16.80 -21.22
CA LEU A 454 -2.51 -16.03 -20.96
C LEU A 454 -3.25 -15.78 -22.27
N ARG A 455 -4.58 -15.73 -22.20
CA ARG A 455 -5.44 -15.41 -23.33
C ARG A 455 -6.34 -14.24 -22.98
N HIS A 456 -6.35 -13.23 -23.84
CA HIS A 456 -7.36 -12.19 -23.82
C HIS A 456 -8.68 -12.78 -24.34
N GLN A 457 -9.72 -12.70 -23.52
CA GLN A 457 -11.04 -13.21 -23.88
C GLN A 457 -11.69 -12.33 -24.95
N ARG A 458 -12.79 -12.82 -25.52
CA ARG A 458 -13.66 -11.99 -26.37
C ARG A 458 -14.67 -11.27 -25.49
N LEU A 459 -15.10 -10.07 -25.89
CA LEU A 459 -16.05 -9.26 -25.11
C LEU A 459 -17.36 -10.03 -24.83
N GLU A 460 -17.84 -10.80 -25.81
CA GLU A 460 -19.03 -11.67 -25.72
C GLU A 460 -18.91 -12.78 -24.64
N HIS A 461 -17.69 -13.17 -24.28
CA HIS A 461 -17.41 -14.24 -23.32
C HIS A 461 -16.96 -13.70 -21.96
N LEU A 462 -16.86 -12.39 -21.79
CA LEU A 462 -16.54 -11.81 -20.50
C LEU A 462 -17.63 -12.20 -19.50
N THR A 463 -17.19 -12.78 -18.38
CA THR A 463 -18.07 -13.05 -17.25
C THR A 463 -18.57 -11.72 -16.70
N ALA A 464 -19.77 -11.29 -17.11
CA ALA A 464 -20.43 -10.12 -16.55
C ALA A 464 -20.87 -10.42 -15.10
N TRP A 465 -20.76 -9.42 -14.23
CA TRP A 465 -21.44 -9.50 -12.94
C TRP A 465 -22.94 -9.55 -13.18
N ARG A 466 -23.59 -10.57 -12.63
CA ARG A 466 -25.06 -10.63 -12.65
C ARG A 466 -25.59 -9.54 -11.73
N THR A 467 -26.14 -8.48 -12.31
CA THR A 467 -26.89 -7.46 -11.58
C THR A 467 -28.35 -7.86 -11.60
N ASN A 468 -28.88 -8.26 -10.44
CA ASN A 468 -30.30 -8.57 -10.24
C ASN A 468 -30.97 -7.52 -9.34
N ALA A 469 -30.46 -6.29 -9.44
CA ALA A 469 -30.98 -5.14 -8.71
C ALA A 469 -32.34 -4.74 -9.27
N HIS A 470 -33.26 -4.35 -8.38
CA HIS A 470 -34.60 -3.91 -8.78
C HIS A 470 -35.29 -3.11 -7.68
N SER A 471 -36.18 -2.23 -8.12
CA SER A 471 -37.09 -1.47 -7.26
C SER A 471 -38.49 -2.06 -7.29
N VAL A 472 -39.20 -2.01 -6.16
CA VAL A 472 -40.62 -2.39 -6.07
C VAL A 472 -41.44 -1.12 -6.03
N GLN A 473 -42.27 -0.92 -7.05
CA GLN A 473 -43.15 0.24 -7.16
C GLN A 473 -44.36 0.12 -6.21
N PRO A 474 -45.04 1.23 -5.86
CA PRO A 474 -46.20 1.22 -4.96
C PRO A 474 -47.36 0.32 -5.42
N ASP A 475 -47.48 0.05 -6.73
CA ASP A 475 -48.47 -0.86 -7.31
C ASP A 475 -48.05 -2.34 -7.29
N GLY A 476 -46.86 -2.64 -6.75
CA GLY A 476 -46.28 -3.98 -6.66
C GLY A 476 -45.50 -4.43 -7.89
N THR A 477 -45.35 -3.58 -8.91
CA THR A 477 -44.54 -3.90 -10.10
C THR A 477 -43.04 -3.85 -9.80
N ILE A 478 -42.27 -4.71 -10.47
CA ILE A 478 -40.81 -4.81 -10.32
C ILE A 478 -40.15 -4.08 -11.49
N HIS A 479 -39.29 -3.12 -11.19
CA HIS A 479 -38.49 -2.39 -12.16
C HIS A 479 -37.00 -2.78 -12.01
N GLU A 480 -36.42 -3.40 -13.03
CA GLU A 480 -35.01 -3.80 -13.01
C GLU A 480 -34.08 -2.61 -13.19
N GLU A 481 -32.99 -2.58 -12.43
CA GLU A 481 -32.05 -1.46 -12.39
C GLU A 481 -30.60 -1.96 -12.32
N ARG A 482 -29.65 -1.04 -12.52
CA ARG A 482 -28.23 -1.30 -12.23
C ARG A 482 -28.00 -1.03 -10.75
N GLY A 483 -27.39 -1.97 -10.03
CA GLY A 483 -27.09 -1.83 -8.60
C GLY A 483 -26.32 -0.55 -8.27
N GLY A 484 -26.47 -0.06 -7.04
CA GLY A 484 -25.90 1.21 -6.59
C GLY A 484 -24.43 1.07 -6.20
N ILE A 485 -23.53 1.68 -6.97
CA ILE A 485 -22.13 1.88 -6.58
C ILE A 485 -21.98 3.37 -6.20
N ASP A 486 -21.54 3.66 -4.98
CA ASP A 486 -21.35 5.05 -4.55
C ASP A 486 -20.13 5.66 -5.24
N ALA A 487 -20.37 6.44 -6.29
CA ALA A 487 -19.38 7.20 -7.05
C ALA A 487 -18.48 8.11 -6.16
N ALA A 488 -18.89 8.47 -4.94
CA ALA A 488 -18.19 9.43 -4.09
C ALA A 488 -16.86 8.93 -3.49
N ILE A 489 -16.65 7.62 -3.37
CA ILE A 489 -15.34 7.04 -2.93
C ILE A 489 -14.26 7.25 -4.01
N HIS A 490 -14.66 7.61 -5.23
CA HIS A 490 -13.86 7.52 -6.45
C HIS A 490 -13.24 8.83 -6.92
N ALA A 491 -12.70 9.65 -6.01
CA ALA A 491 -12.06 10.94 -6.35
C ALA A 491 -10.75 10.83 -7.21
N GLY A 492 -10.57 9.76 -7.97
CA GLY A 492 -9.53 9.57 -8.98
C GLY A 492 -10.09 8.97 -10.28
N ARG A 493 -9.60 9.45 -11.44
CA ARG A 493 -10.12 9.16 -12.79
C ARG A 493 -10.15 7.67 -13.22
N GLU A 494 -9.66 6.71 -12.42
CA GLU A 494 -9.54 5.28 -12.81
C GLU A 494 -10.50 4.32 -12.10
N GLY A 495 -10.82 4.54 -10.82
CA GLY A 495 -11.78 3.71 -10.09
C GLY A 495 -13.21 3.78 -10.65
N GLU A 496 -13.56 4.92 -11.27
CA GLU A 496 -14.81 5.09 -12.02
C GLU A 496 -14.81 4.30 -13.33
N ARG A 497 -13.65 4.17 -14.01
CA ARG A 497 -13.51 3.51 -15.32
C ARG A 497 -13.60 1.98 -15.25
N ASP A 498 -13.28 1.37 -14.10
CA ASP A 498 -13.31 -0.09 -13.90
C ASP A 498 -14.72 -0.65 -13.59
N THR A 499 -15.76 0.15 -13.83
CA THR A 499 -17.19 -0.25 -13.70
C THR A 499 -17.83 -0.61 -15.04
N GLU A 500 -17.18 -0.26 -16.15
CA GLU A 500 -17.57 -0.64 -17.51
C GLU A 500 -16.68 -1.78 -18.01
N PRO A 501 -17.24 -2.84 -18.65
CA PRO A 501 -16.45 -3.96 -19.12
C PRO A 501 -15.31 -3.53 -20.04
N ALA A 502 -14.07 -3.84 -19.63
CA ALA A 502 -12.86 -3.54 -20.38
C ALA A 502 -12.09 -4.84 -20.72
N LEU A 503 -11.42 -4.80 -21.87
CA LEU A 503 -10.43 -5.78 -22.28
C LEU A 503 -9.08 -5.09 -22.35
N SER A 504 -8.07 -5.63 -21.69
CA SER A 504 -6.74 -5.01 -21.62
C SER A 504 -5.84 -5.29 -22.83
N GLY A 505 -6.30 -6.10 -23.79
CA GLY A 505 -5.54 -6.44 -25.00
C GLY A 505 -6.44 -6.90 -26.15
N GLU A 506 -5.82 -7.27 -27.26
CA GLU A 506 -6.54 -7.71 -28.46
C GLU A 506 -7.32 -9.00 -28.21
N GLU A 507 -8.59 -9.03 -28.60
CA GLU A 507 -9.46 -10.19 -28.39
C GLU A 507 -8.88 -11.47 -28.98
N GLY A 508 -8.86 -12.53 -28.18
CA GLY A 508 -8.36 -13.84 -28.60
C GLY A 508 -6.83 -13.94 -28.68
N SER A 509 -6.09 -12.85 -28.48
CA SER A 509 -4.63 -12.88 -28.49
C SER A 509 -4.06 -13.70 -27.34
N LEU A 510 -2.91 -14.34 -27.59
CA LEU A 510 -2.14 -15.07 -26.60
C LEU A 510 -0.92 -14.25 -26.18
N LYS A 511 -0.65 -14.24 -24.88
CA LYS A 511 0.51 -13.59 -24.26
C LYS A 511 1.22 -14.62 -23.38
N THR A 512 2.54 -14.71 -23.47
CA THR A 512 3.32 -15.56 -22.55
C THR A 512 3.90 -14.67 -21.46
N ILE A 513 3.87 -15.14 -20.21
CA ILE A 513 4.52 -14.50 -19.07
C ILE A 513 5.45 -15.52 -18.43
N ARG A 514 6.67 -15.12 -18.13
CA ARG A 514 7.61 -15.84 -17.29
C ARG A 514 7.64 -15.21 -15.90
N ALA A 515 7.42 -15.99 -14.85
CA ALA A 515 7.36 -15.49 -13.49
C ALA A 515 8.38 -16.18 -12.56
N LYS A 516 8.90 -15.46 -11.57
CA LYS A 516 9.61 -16.10 -10.45
C LYS A 516 8.61 -16.87 -9.57
N TYR A 517 7.45 -16.26 -9.33
CA TYR A 517 6.38 -16.81 -8.51
C TYR A 517 4.99 -16.56 -9.10
N VAL A 518 4.02 -17.43 -8.78
CA VAL A 518 2.60 -17.25 -9.11
C VAL A 518 1.76 -17.27 -7.84
N ILE A 519 0.79 -16.37 -7.73
CA ILE A 519 -0.26 -16.39 -6.70
C ILE A 519 -1.61 -16.62 -7.39
N GLY A 520 -2.22 -17.77 -7.16
CA GLY A 520 -3.59 -18.07 -7.58
C GLY A 520 -4.60 -17.63 -6.51
N SER A 521 -5.34 -16.57 -6.83
CA SER A 521 -6.45 -16.01 -6.06
C SER A 521 -7.74 -15.98 -6.89
N ASP A 522 -7.90 -16.98 -7.77
CA ASP A 522 -8.92 -17.14 -8.80
C ASP A 522 -10.19 -17.86 -8.30
N GLY A 523 -10.45 -17.77 -6.99
CA GLY A 523 -11.72 -18.12 -6.36
C GLY A 523 -12.03 -19.63 -6.25
N ALA A 524 -13.28 -19.94 -5.86
CA ALA A 524 -13.71 -21.31 -5.52
C ALA A 524 -13.48 -22.34 -6.65
N HIS A 525 -13.54 -21.90 -7.92
CA HIS A 525 -13.33 -22.74 -9.10
C HIS A 525 -11.92 -22.62 -9.71
N SER A 526 -10.96 -22.17 -8.88
CA SER A 526 -9.57 -21.94 -9.22
C SER A 526 -9.05 -22.88 -10.32
N TRP A 527 -8.64 -22.26 -11.42
CA TRP A 527 -7.91 -22.91 -12.50
C TRP A 527 -6.52 -23.33 -12.01
N VAL A 528 -5.83 -22.46 -11.27
CA VAL A 528 -4.46 -22.73 -10.77
C VAL A 528 -4.45 -23.97 -9.87
N ARG A 529 -5.41 -24.07 -8.92
CA ARG A 529 -5.54 -25.24 -8.04
C ARG A 529 -5.75 -26.54 -8.83
N ARG A 530 -6.67 -26.51 -9.80
CA ARG A 530 -6.99 -27.69 -10.63
C ARG A 530 -5.82 -28.09 -11.50
N TRP A 531 -5.10 -27.11 -12.06
CA TRP A 531 -3.90 -27.36 -12.85
C TRP A 531 -2.82 -28.07 -12.03
N LEU A 532 -2.65 -27.69 -10.76
CA LEU A 532 -1.73 -28.33 -9.82
C LEU A 532 -2.18 -29.72 -9.33
N GLY A 533 -3.41 -30.15 -9.65
CA GLY A 533 -3.98 -31.39 -9.13
C GLY A 533 -4.29 -31.35 -7.63
N PHE A 534 -4.41 -30.17 -7.03
CA PHE A 534 -4.76 -30.04 -5.61
C PHE A 534 -6.26 -30.29 -5.41
N GLU A 535 -6.58 -31.11 -4.42
CA GLU A 535 -7.94 -31.54 -4.12
C GLU A 535 -8.53 -30.70 -2.99
N MET A 536 -9.84 -30.44 -3.06
CA MET A 536 -10.60 -29.76 -2.03
C MET A 536 -11.27 -30.79 -1.12
N GLU A 537 -10.70 -31.00 0.06
CA GLU A 537 -11.17 -31.92 1.10
C GLU A 537 -12.32 -31.30 1.90
N GLY A 538 -13.42 -32.05 2.07
CA GLY A 538 -14.53 -31.68 2.96
C GLY A 538 -15.92 -31.89 2.36
N ASP A 539 -16.95 -31.61 3.16
CA ASP A 539 -18.33 -31.96 2.85
C ASP A 539 -19.08 -30.84 2.11
N SER A 540 -19.86 -31.21 1.09
CA SER A 540 -20.94 -30.37 0.58
C SER A 540 -22.19 -30.55 1.42
N THR A 541 -22.64 -29.49 2.10
CA THR A 541 -23.95 -29.52 2.77
C THR A 541 -25.06 -29.22 1.75
N ASN A 542 -26.21 -29.86 1.91
CA ASN A 542 -27.39 -29.62 1.07
C ASN A 542 -28.21 -28.39 1.48
N ALA A 543 -27.80 -27.64 2.52
CA ALA A 543 -28.59 -26.51 3.02
C ALA A 543 -28.45 -25.27 2.12
N ALA A 544 -29.55 -24.79 1.57
CA ALA A 544 -29.61 -23.59 0.72
C ALA A 544 -29.96 -22.35 1.54
N TRP A 545 -29.25 -21.24 1.29
CA TRP A 545 -29.49 -19.96 1.94
C TRP A 545 -29.75 -18.89 0.89
N GLY A 546 -30.92 -18.24 0.96
CA GLY A 546 -31.19 -17.03 0.19
C GLY A 546 -30.46 -15.87 0.84
N VAL A 547 -29.79 -15.04 0.03
CA VAL A 547 -29.13 -13.83 0.51
C VAL A 547 -29.67 -12.65 -0.26
N VAL A 548 -30.09 -11.61 0.45
CA VAL A 548 -30.76 -10.44 -0.12
C VAL A 548 -30.19 -9.18 0.52
N ASP A 549 -29.76 -8.23 -0.31
CA ASP A 549 -29.39 -6.87 0.08
C ASP A 549 -30.51 -5.94 -0.30
N ALA A 550 -31.21 -5.41 0.69
CA ALA A 550 -32.40 -4.61 0.44
C ALA A 550 -32.57 -3.48 1.46
N VAL A 551 -33.25 -2.43 1.02
CA VAL A 551 -33.81 -1.39 1.90
C VAL A 551 -35.13 -1.94 2.46
N LEU A 552 -35.13 -2.26 3.76
CA LEU A 552 -36.23 -2.95 4.41
C LEU A 552 -37.21 -1.96 5.06
N GLU A 553 -38.51 -2.28 4.94
CA GLU A 553 -39.61 -1.59 5.59
C GLU A 553 -40.27 -2.55 6.58
N THR A 554 -40.16 -2.28 7.88
CA THR A 554 -40.47 -3.25 8.93
C THR A 554 -40.63 -2.55 10.27
N ASP A 555 -41.44 -3.14 11.16
CA ASP A 555 -41.54 -2.78 12.59
C ASP A 555 -40.62 -3.65 13.47
N PHE A 556 -39.78 -4.52 12.89
CA PHE A 556 -38.77 -5.27 13.63
C PHE A 556 -37.67 -4.33 14.17
N PRO A 557 -37.44 -4.27 15.50
CA PRO A 557 -36.71 -3.17 16.11
C PRO A 557 -35.18 -3.22 15.95
N ASP A 558 -34.61 -4.34 15.49
CA ASP A 558 -33.17 -4.60 15.58
C ASP A 558 -32.45 -4.77 14.22
N PHE A 559 -33.04 -4.54 13.05
CA PHE A 559 -32.33 -4.72 11.77
C PHE A 559 -31.18 -3.75 11.50
N ARG A 560 -31.04 -2.69 12.30
CA ARG A 560 -29.83 -1.86 12.33
C ARG A 560 -28.74 -2.40 13.27
N ARG A 561 -28.94 -3.60 13.82
CA ARG A 561 -27.97 -4.41 14.57
C ARG A 561 -27.77 -5.74 13.86
N HIS A 562 -26.67 -6.41 14.13
CA HIS A 562 -26.51 -7.77 13.65
C HIS A 562 -27.42 -8.70 14.46
N CYS A 563 -28.27 -9.48 13.78
CA CYS A 563 -29.22 -10.34 14.46
C CYS A 563 -29.09 -11.79 14.01
N THR A 564 -29.21 -12.70 14.97
CA THR A 564 -29.57 -14.08 14.68
C THR A 564 -31.01 -14.31 15.14
N ILE A 565 -31.86 -14.71 14.20
CA ILE A 565 -33.28 -14.95 14.42
C ILE A 565 -33.53 -16.43 14.18
N LEU A 566 -33.86 -17.15 15.24
CA LEU A 566 -34.28 -18.55 15.19
C LEU A 566 -35.80 -18.57 15.25
N SER A 567 -36.45 -19.22 14.28
CA SER A 567 -37.91 -19.35 14.25
C SER A 567 -38.32 -20.76 13.81
N LYS A 568 -39.56 -21.14 14.12
CA LYS A 568 -40.16 -22.40 13.63
C LYS A 568 -40.24 -22.49 12.10
N HIS A 569 -40.10 -21.38 11.39
CA HIS A 569 -40.17 -21.31 9.93
C HIS A 569 -38.80 -21.21 9.26
N GLY A 570 -37.72 -21.20 10.05
CA GLY A 570 -36.34 -21.15 9.58
C GLY A 570 -35.53 -20.04 10.25
N THR A 571 -34.23 -20.09 10.06
CA THR A 571 -33.26 -19.13 10.60
C THR A 571 -33.04 -17.93 9.67
N ILE A 572 -32.94 -16.72 10.23
CA ILE A 572 -32.46 -15.52 9.53
C ILE A 572 -31.22 -14.98 10.24
N LEU A 573 -30.18 -14.65 9.48
CA LEU A 573 -29.11 -13.76 9.95
C LEU A 573 -29.27 -12.41 9.26
N SER A 574 -29.26 -11.34 10.03
CA SER A 574 -29.36 -9.97 9.52
C SER A 574 -28.07 -9.21 9.80
N VAL A 575 -27.56 -8.53 8.79
CA VAL A 575 -26.36 -7.69 8.88
C VAL A 575 -26.68 -6.29 8.34
N PRO A 576 -26.54 -5.22 9.14
CA PRO A 576 -26.78 -3.87 8.65
C PRO A 576 -25.73 -3.48 7.61
N ARG A 577 -26.13 -2.75 6.58
CA ARG A 577 -25.32 -2.25 5.47
C ARG A 577 -25.42 -0.73 5.32
N GLU A 578 -24.52 -0.21 4.50
CA GLU A 578 -24.47 1.18 4.03
C GLU A 578 -25.75 1.59 3.30
N ASN A 579 -25.95 2.91 3.16
CA ASN A 579 -27.10 3.50 2.45
C ASN A 579 -28.47 3.03 2.96
N GLY A 580 -28.55 2.67 4.25
CA GLY A 580 -29.79 2.21 4.88
C GLY A 580 -30.18 0.76 4.55
N MET A 581 -29.39 0.05 3.75
CA MET A 581 -29.65 -1.35 3.40
C MET A 581 -29.40 -2.30 4.57
N THR A 582 -29.98 -3.50 4.49
CA THR A 582 -29.70 -4.62 5.37
C THR A 582 -29.54 -5.89 4.53
N ARG A 583 -28.48 -6.65 4.78
CA ARG A 583 -28.28 -7.98 4.21
C ARG A 583 -29.00 -9.02 5.06
N LEU A 584 -29.85 -9.82 4.44
CA LEU A 584 -30.54 -10.95 5.07
C LEU A 584 -30.01 -12.28 4.51
N TYR A 585 -29.52 -13.15 5.38
CA TYR A 585 -29.29 -14.57 5.09
C TYR A 585 -30.48 -15.37 5.60
N ILE A 586 -31.24 -15.98 4.70
CA ILE A 586 -32.51 -16.64 4.98
C ILE A 586 -32.35 -18.13 4.68
N GLN A 587 -32.52 -18.97 5.68
CA GLN A 587 -32.52 -20.42 5.48
C GLN A 587 -33.74 -20.81 4.64
N LEU A 588 -33.50 -21.49 3.52
CA LEU A 588 -34.56 -21.92 2.61
C LEU A 588 -34.98 -23.36 2.90
N PRO A 589 -36.28 -23.70 2.77
CA PRO A 589 -36.75 -25.07 2.87
C PRO A 589 -36.28 -25.92 1.69
N ASP A 590 -36.23 -27.23 1.89
CA ASP A 590 -35.74 -28.18 0.90
C ASP A 590 -36.49 -28.15 -0.44
N SER A 591 -37.78 -27.81 -0.43
CA SER A 591 -38.60 -27.64 -1.63
C SER A 591 -38.19 -26.44 -2.50
N MET A 592 -37.37 -25.53 -1.97
CA MET A 592 -36.83 -24.36 -2.68
C MET A 592 -35.36 -24.56 -3.07
N LYS A 593 -34.87 -25.79 -3.09
CA LYS A 593 -33.50 -26.11 -3.50
C LYS A 593 -33.23 -25.97 -4.98
N ASP A 594 -34.22 -26.06 -5.88
CA ASP A 594 -34.00 -26.05 -7.34
C ASP A 594 -34.34 -24.71 -8.03
N ILE A 595 -34.22 -23.61 -7.28
CA ILE A 595 -34.58 -22.27 -7.75
C ILE A 595 -33.57 -21.74 -8.81
N CYS A 596 -34.09 -21.16 -9.89
CA CYS A 596 -33.32 -20.64 -11.03
C CYS A 596 -32.93 -19.16 -10.85
N LEU A 597 -31.65 -18.88 -10.59
CA LEU A 597 -31.07 -17.58 -10.23
C LEU A 597 -31.28 -16.38 -11.19
N THR A 598 -32.05 -16.53 -12.28
CA THR A 598 -32.27 -15.48 -13.29
C THR A 598 -33.63 -14.79 -13.20
N ASP A 599 -34.54 -15.26 -12.34
CA ASP A 599 -35.90 -14.73 -12.25
C ASP A 599 -36.08 -13.90 -10.97
N SER A 600 -36.20 -12.57 -11.13
CA SER A 600 -36.41 -11.63 -10.03
C SER A 600 -37.69 -11.91 -9.24
N ALA A 601 -38.70 -12.57 -9.83
CA ALA A 601 -39.90 -13.00 -9.11
C ALA A 601 -39.61 -14.03 -7.99
N GLN A 602 -38.41 -14.64 -7.98
CA GLN A 602 -38.03 -15.59 -6.94
C GLN A 602 -37.54 -14.93 -5.65
N VAL A 603 -37.06 -13.68 -5.68
CA VAL A 603 -36.75 -12.95 -4.45
C VAL A 603 -38.00 -12.78 -3.59
N VAL A 604 -39.18 -12.64 -4.22
CA VAL A 604 -40.47 -12.58 -3.54
C VAL A 604 -40.72 -13.84 -2.70
N LYS A 605 -40.30 -15.02 -3.20
CA LYS A 605 -40.41 -16.30 -2.47
C LYS A 605 -39.44 -16.37 -1.29
N ILE A 606 -38.21 -15.87 -1.47
CA ILE A 606 -37.20 -15.77 -0.40
C ILE A 606 -37.72 -14.83 0.70
N MET A 607 -38.22 -13.65 0.33
CA MET A 607 -38.79 -12.67 1.25
C MET A 607 -40.08 -13.15 1.92
N ALA A 608 -40.88 -13.99 1.25
CA ALA A 608 -42.04 -14.65 1.87
C ALA A 608 -41.65 -15.64 2.98
N VAL A 609 -40.48 -16.29 2.88
CA VAL A 609 -39.94 -17.09 3.99
C VAL A 609 -39.53 -16.16 5.13
N ALA A 610 -38.81 -15.08 4.83
CA ALA A 610 -38.37 -14.12 5.84
C ALA A 610 -39.55 -13.52 6.62
N ARG A 611 -40.62 -13.09 5.93
CA ARG A 611 -41.87 -12.59 6.53
C ARG A 611 -42.48 -13.59 7.51
N ARG A 612 -42.54 -14.87 7.14
CA ARG A 612 -43.09 -15.92 8.02
C ARG A 612 -42.21 -16.14 9.25
N SER A 613 -40.89 -16.14 9.07
CA SER A 613 -39.93 -16.33 10.17
C SER A 613 -39.87 -15.16 11.16
N LEU A 614 -40.29 -13.97 10.73
CA LEU A 614 -40.30 -12.75 11.56
C LEU A 614 -41.63 -12.49 12.28
N PHE A 615 -42.66 -13.29 12.05
CA PHE A 615 -43.96 -13.09 12.70
C PHE A 615 -43.79 -12.94 14.24
N PRO A 616 -44.39 -11.91 14.88
CA PRO A 616 -45.48 -11.05 14.39
C PRO A 616 -45.05 -9.78 13.64
N TYR A 617 -43.76 -9.56 13.42
CA TYR A 617 -43.25 -8.36 12.76
C TYR A 617 -43.53 -8.38 11.25
N THR A 618 -43.84 -7.21 10.72
CA THR A 618 -44.00 -6.92 9.30
C THR A 618 -42.64 -6.88 8.60
N LEU A 619 -42.58 -7.27 7.32
CA LEU A 619 -41.37 -7.12 6.50
C LEU A 619 -41.77 -6.86 5.04
N GLN A 620 -41.38 -5.71 4.53
CA GLN A 620 -41.45 -5.31 3.12
C GLN A 620 -40.08 -4.75 2.70
N TYR A 621 -39.91 -4.50 1.41
CA TYR A 621 -38.71 -3.84 0.88
C TYR A 621 -39.12 -2.99 -0.33
N SER A 622 -38.51 -1.81 -0.46
CA SER A 622 -38.73 -0.90 -1.58
C SER A 622 -37.66 -1.05 -2.67
N TYR A 623 -36.45 -1.47 -2.28
CA TYR A 623 -35.33 -1.66 -3.19
C TYR A 623 -34.53 -2.90 -2.79
N CYS A 624 -34.14 -3.70 -3.77
CA CYS A 624 -33.22 -4.83 -3.62
C CYS A 624 -32.03 -4.59 -4.53
N ASP A 625 -30.86 -4.35 -3.96
CA ASP A 625 -29.63 -4.10 -4.71
C ASP A 625 -29.05 -5.38 -5.30
N TRP A 626 -29.12 -6.47 -4.53
CA TRP A 626 -28.52 -7.73 -4.94
C TRP A 626 -29.15 -8.91 -4.20
N TRP A 627 -29.24 -10.06 -4.86
CA TRP A 627 -29.59 -11.30 -4.18
C TRP A 627 -28.91 -12.53 -4.79
N THR A 628 -28.87 -13.63 -4.04
CA THR A 628 -28.40 -14.92 -4.56
C THR A 628 -28.90 -16.08 -3.71
N ILE A 629 -28.65 -17.31 -4.16
CA ILE A 629 -28.80 -18.51 -3.36
C ILE A 629 -27.42 -19.15 -3.16
N TYR A 630 -26.98 -19.16 -1.92
CA TYR A 630 -25.74 -19.81 -1.53
C TYR A 630 -25.96 -21.30 -1.28
N ARG A 631 -25.14 -22.09 -1.98
CA ARG A 631 -24.96 -23.53 -1.77
C ARG A 631 -23.45 -23.76 -1.67
N VAL A 632 -22.86 -23.61 -0.49
CA VAL A 632 -21.41 -23.70 -0.35
C VAL A 632 -21.06 -24.87 0.56
N GLY A 633 -20.20 -25.74 0.04
CA GLY A 633 -19.56 -26.80 0.79
C GLY A 633 -18.40 -26.26 1.62
N ARG A 634 -18.14 -26.93 2.74
CA ARG A 634 -17.00 -26.65 3.61
C ARG A 634 -15.83 -27.42 3.08
N ARG A 635 -14.87 -26.75 2.47
CA ARG A 635 -13.76 -27.42 1.84
C ARG A 635 -12.45 -26.69 2.09
N VAL A 636 -11.37 -27.44 2.22
CA VAL A 636 -10.01 -26.92 2.29
C VAL A 636 -9.14 -27.70 1.31
N ALA A 637 -8.22 -27.03 0.63
CA ALA A 637 -7.26 -27.69 -0.22
C ALA A 637 -6.28 -28.53 0.62
N ASN A 638 -5.89 -29.68 0.07
CA ASN A 638 -4.84 -30.50 0.67
C ASN A 638 -3.48 -29.78 0.73
N HIS A 639 -3.22 -28.85 -0.20
CA HIS A 639 -2.02 -28.01 -0.28
C HIS A 639 -2.35 -26.57 -0.68
N PHE A 640 -1.54 -25.63 -0.19
CA PHE A 640 -1.64 -24.18 -0.46
C PHE A 640 -0.46 -23.69 -1.29
N ALA A 641 0.64 -24.45 -1.34
CA ALA A 641 1.83 -24.11 -2.11
C ALA A 641 2.36 -25.29 -2.91
N TYR A 642 2.88 -25.04 -4.10
CA TYR A 642 3.57 -26.01 -4.94
C TYR A 642 5.03 -25.59 -5.16
N LYS A 643 5.96 -26.46 -4.75
CA LYS A 643 7.42 -26.28 -4.85
C LYS A 643 7.93 -24.92 -4.35
N GLN A 644 7.17 -24.25 -3.46
CA GLN A 644 7.43 -22.88 -3.00
C GLN A 644 7.59 -21.87 -4.15
N ARG A 645 6.91 -22.10 -5.29
CA ARG A 645 6.92 -21.23 -6.48
C ARG A 645 5.51 -20.78 -6.86
N VAL A 646 4.52 -21.64 -6.68
CA VAL A 646 3.10 -21.32 -6.89
C VAL A 646 2.39 -21.37 -5.54
N PHE A 647 1.65 -20.31 -5.20
CA PHE A 647 0.87 -20.21 -3.97
C PHE A 647 -0.60 -20.00 -4.31
N LEU A 648 -1.49 -20.48 -3.47
CA LEU A 648 -2.93 -20.30 -3.61
C LEU A 648 -3.50 -19.70 -2.34
N GLY A 649 -4.44 -18.75 -2.44
CA GLY A 649 -5.02 -18.07 -1.29
C GLY A 649 -6.52 -17.78 -1.44
N GLY A 650 -7.19 -17.58 -0.31
CA GLY A 650 -8.63 -17.31 -0.25
C GLY A 650 -9.49 -18.48 -0.74
N ASP A 651 -10.59 -18.18 -1.43
CA ASP A 651 -11.53 -19.18 -1.95
C ASP A 651 -10.89 -20.25 -2.85
N ALA A 652 -9.69 -19.98 -3.40
CA ALA A 652 -8.92 -20.96 -4.15
C ALA A 652 -8.47 -22.15 -3.29
N VAL A 653 -8.37 -22.00 -1.98
CA VAL A 653 -7.89 -23.04 -1.06
C VAL A 653 -8.81 -23.32 0.12
N HIS A 654 -9.78 -22.46 0.43
CA HIS A 654 -10.80 -22.78 1.42
C HIS A 654 -12.13 -22.13 1.10
N THR A 655 -13.21 -22.89 1.23
CA THR A 655 -14.57 -22.38 1.09
C THR A 655 -15.37 -22.78 2.33
N HIS A 656 -16.15 -21.87 2.86
CA HIS A 656 -17.00 -22.11 4.03
C HIS A 656 -18.33 -21.38 3.88
N THR A 657 -19.25 -21.59 4.83
CA THR A 657 -20.56 -20.94 4.72
C THR A 657 -20.45 -19.45 5.03
N PRO A 658 -21.29 -18.59 4.43
CA PRO A 658 -21.21 -17.15 4.65
C PRO A 658 -21.70 -16.72 6.04
N LYS A 659 -22.29 -17.64 6.80
CA LYS A 659 -22.96 -17.41 8.09
C LYS A 659 -22.06 -16.74 9.14
N GLY A 660 -20.75 -16.95 9.06
CA GLY A 660 -19.78 -16.35 9.98
C GLY A 660 -19.09 -15.09 9.46
N GLY A 661 -19.36 -14.62 8.23
CA GLY A 661 -18.69 -13.44 7.66
C GLY A 661 -17.17 -13.58 7.45
N GLN A 662 -16.63 -14.81 7.52
CA GLN A 662 -15.17 -15.04 7.59
C GLN A 662 -14.43 -14.98 6.25
N GLY A 663 -15.14 -15.12 5.12
CA GLY A 663 -14.53 -15.49 3.83
C GLY A 663 -13.51 -14.49 3.36
N MET A 664 -13.98 -13.28 3.07
CA MET A 664 -13.13 -12.18 2.63
C MET A 664 -12.05 -11.83 3.68
N ASN A 665 -12.37 -11.89 4.97
CA ASN A 665 -11.43 -11.55 6.05
C ASN A 665 -10.25 -12.51 6.11
N VAL A 666 -10.51 -13.82 6.15
CA VAL A 666 -9.47 -14.86 6.18
C VAL A 666 -8.69 -14.90 4.87
N SER A 667 -9.40 -14.70 3.75
CA SER A 667 -8.82 -14.62 2.40
C SER A 667 -7.83 -13.46 2.24
N MET A 668 -8.15 -12.27 2.77
CA MET A 668 -7.19 -11.15 2.81
C MET A 668 -6.03 -11.43 3.77
N GLN A 669 -6.27 -12.11 4.89
CA GLN A 669 -5.20 -12.48 5.82
C GLN A 669 -4.21 -13.49 5.24
N ASP A 670 -4.64 -14.37 4.33
CA ASP A 670 -3.74 -15.26 3.60
C ASP A 670 -2.74 -14.45 2.77
N ALA A 671 -3.25 -13.49 1.99
CA ALA A 671 -2.43 -12.57 1.22
C ALA A 671 -1.54 -11.71 2.12
N TYR A 672 -2.07 -11.23 3.25
CA TYR A 672 -1.32 -10.45 4.22
C TYR A 672 -0.14 -11.22 4.84
N ASN A 673 -0.32 -12.53 5.07
CA ASN A 673 0.72 -13.42 5.58
C ASN A 673 1.78 -13.75 4.52
N LEU A 674 1.37 -13.99 3.26
CA LEU A 674 2.29 -14.35 2.18
C LEU A 674 3.10 -13.15 1.67
N GLY A 675 2.48 -11.97 1.54
CA GLY A 675 3.04 -10.82 0.84
C GLY A 675 4.39 -10.36 1.38
N TRP A 676 4.52 -10.21 2.71
CA TRP A 676 5.79 -9.80 3.32
C TRP A 676 6.88 -10.87 3.25
N LYS A 677 6.50 -12.17 3.28
CA LYS A 677 7.44 -13.29 3.16
C LYS A 677 8.03 -13.30 1.76
N LEU A 678 7.16 -13.22 0.75
CA LEU A 678 7.56 -13.23 -0.64
C LEU A 678 8.37 -11.98 -1.00
N GLY A 679 7.92 -10.79 -0.59
CA GLY A 679 8.68 -9.56 -0.77
C GLY A 679 10.01 -9.54 -0.02
N GLY A 680 10.09 -10.14 1.18
CA GLY A 680 11.36 -10.30 1.89
C GLY A 680 12.35 -11.23 1.19
N VAL A 681 11.87 -12.32 0.58
CA VAL A 681 12.72 -13.24 -0.22
C VAL A 681 13.18 -12.56 -1.52
N LEU A 682 12.27 -11.90 -2.24
CA LEU A 682 12.57 -11.22 -3.50
C LEU A 682 13.52 -10.03 -3.33
N ARG A 683 13.46 -9.34 -2.18
CA ARG A 683 14.44 -8.29 -1.82
C ARG A 683 15.76 -8.85 -1.27
N GLY A 684 15.94 -10.17 -1.27
CA GLY A 684 17.15 -10.83 -0.78
C GLY A 684 17.35 -10.77 0.74
N GLN A 685 16.34 -10.36 1.50
CA GLN A 685 16.44 -10.19 2.96
C GLN A 685 16.22 -11.50 3.72
N LEU A 686 15.34 -12.35 3.17
CA LEU A 686 14.92 -13.61 3.77
C LEU A 686 15.38 -14.79 2.92
N ARG A 687 15.69 -15.90 3.57
CA ARG A 687 15.94 -17.18 2.90
C ARG A 687 14.62 -17.74 2.33
N PRO A 688 14.64 -18.39 1.16
CA PRO A 688 13.45 -19.00 0.55
C PRO A 688 12.70 -19.99 1.45
N SER A 689 13.38 -20.62 2.42
CA SER A 689 12.76 -21.52 3.40
C SER A 689 11.63 -20.87 4.22
N VAL A 690 11.60 -19.54 4.31
CA VAL A 690 10.50 -18.78 4.92
C VAL A 690 9.17 -19.02 4.23
N LEU A 691 9.16 -19.25 2.91
CA LEU A 691 7.93 -19.42 2.15
C LEU A 691 7.14 -20.67 2.56
N ALA A 692 7.83 -21.73 2.99
CA ALA A 692 7.18 -22.94 3.48
C ALA A 692 6.28 -22.69 4.71
N THR A 693 6.55 -21.61 5.46
CA THR A 693 5.72 -21.25 6.61
C THR A 693 4.34 -20.74 6.21
N TYR A 694 4.11 -20.35 4.96
CA TYR A 694 2.78 -19.90 4.51
C TYR A 694 1.74 -21.01 4.68
N GLU A 695 1.99 -22.19 4.11
CA GLU A 695 1.07 -23.33 4.22
C GLU A 695 0.95 -23.81 5.67
N SER A 696 2.07 -23.96 6.38
CA SER A 696 2.06 -24.44 7.77
C SER A 696 1.35 -23.49 8.74
N GLU A 697 1.26 -22.20 8.41
CA GLU A 697 0.55 -21.20 9.22
C GLU A 697 -0.92 -21.06 8.80
N ARG A 698 -1.23 -21.06 7.50
CA ARG A 698 -2.56 -20.69 6.99
C ARG A 698 -3.51 -21.86 6.78
N ARG A 699 -3.00 -23.05 6.43
CA ARG A 699 -3.85 -24.23 6.28
C ARG A 699 -4.52 -24.66 7.60
N PRO A 700 -3.82 -24.68 8.76
CA PRO A 700 -4.48 -24.97 10.03
C PRO A 700 -5.59 -23.97 10.40
N VAL A 701 -5.40 -22.69 10.07
CA VAL A 701 -6.43 -21.64 10.27
C VAL A 701 -7.67 -21.92 9.43
N ALA A 702 -7.50 -22.33 8.16
CA ALA A 702 -8.61 -22.73 7.31
C ALA A 702 -9.33 -23.99 7.84
N GLN A 703 -8.59 -24.96 8.37
CA GLN A 703 -9.17 -26.16 8.99
C GLN A 703 -9.98 -25.82 10.25
N ASP A 704 -9.47 -24.94 11.11
CA ASP A 704 -10.16 -24.51 12.31
C ASP A 704 -11.43 -23.72 11.99
N LEU A 705 -11.41 -22.91 10.91
CA LEU A 705 -12.58 -22.26 10.38
C LEU A 705 -13.67 -23.26 9.93
N ILE A 706 -13.28 -24.34 9.25
CA ILE A 706 -14.22 -25.41 8.84
C ILE A 706 -14.82 -26.13 10.05
N LYS A 707 -14.00 -26.42 11.09
CA LYS A 707 -14.49 -27.03 12.33
C LYS A 707 -15.51 -26.12 13.02
N LEU A 708 -15.21 -24.83 13.11
CA LEU A 708 -16.12 -23.84 13.70
C LEU A 708 -17.42 -23.71 12.91
N ASP A 709 -17.33 -23.63 11.58
CA ASP A 709 -18.50 -23.59 10.71
C ASP A 709 -19.37 -24.84 10.90
N THR A 710 -18.75 -26.00 11.12
CA THR A 710 -19.45 -27.26 11.41
C THR A 710 -20.30 -27.20 12.67
N SER A 711 -19.74 -26.72 13.77
CA SER A 711 -20.48 -26.49 15.02
C SER A 711 -21.62 -25.48 14.82
N MET A 712 -21.35 -24.39 14.10
CA MET A 712 -22.35 -23.36 13.79
C MET A 712 -23.50 -23.89 12.91
N GLY A 713 -23.20 -24.77 11.95
CA GLY A 713 -24.19 -25.35 11.06
C GLY A 713 -25.30 -26.12 11.78
N ARG A 714 -24.94 -26.87 12.84
CA ARG A 714 -25.91 -27.62 13.67
C ARG A 714 -26.86 -26.68 14.40
N VAL A 715 -26.32 -25.64 15.03
CA VAL A 715 -27.10 -24.63 15.76
C VAL A 715 -28.04 -23.85 14.82
N LEU A 716 -27.52 -23.39 13.67
CA LEU A 716 -28.29 -22.57 12.72
C LEU A 716 -29.23 -23.39 11.82
N ALA A 717 -29.11 -24.71 11.79
CA ALA A 717 -30.06 -25.58 11.08
C ALA A 717 -31.43 -25.66 11.77
N GLY A 718 -31.53 -25.19 13.02
CA GLY A 718 -32.78 -25.09 13.74
C GLY A 718 -33.19 -26.37 14.49
N GLU A 719 -32.25 -27.29 14.74
CA GLU A 719 -32.49 -28.45 15.60
C GLU A 719 -32.76 -28.05 17.07
N THR A 720 -32.38 -26.82 17.45
CA THR A 720 -32.60 -26.25 18.78
C THR A 720 -33.20 -24.85 18.66
N MET A 721 -34.45 -24.69 19.11
CA MET A 721 -35.21 -23.42 19.05
C MET A 721 -35.17 -22.63 20.38
N SER A 722 -34.30 -23.04 21.29
CA SER A 722 -34.15 -22.47 22.62
C SER A 722 -32.70 -22.09 22.89
N GLU A 723 -32.51 -21.23 23.88
CA GLU A 723 -31.21 -20.87 24.41
C GLU A 723 -30.66 -22.01 25.28
N THR A 724 -29.92 -22.93 24.66
CA THR A 724 -29.20 -23.96 25.42
C THR A 724 -27.74 -23.54 25.68
N PRO A 725 -27.09 -24.08 26.72
CA PRO A 725 -25.66 -23.84 26.97
C PRO A 725 -24.78 -24.12 25.75
N GLU A 726 -25.10 -25.15 24.96
CA GLU A 726 -24.36 -25.53 23.75
C GLU A 726 -24.46 -24.44 22.68
N VAL A 727 -25.65 -23.88 22.47
CA VAL A 727 -25.89 -22.76 21.54
C VAL A 727 -25.06 -21.54 21.96
N LEU A 728 -25.07 -21.21 23.24
CA LEU A 728 -24.31 -20.08 23.78
C LEU A 728 -22.79 -20.27 23.64
N GLN A 729 -22.30 -21.49 23.89
CA GLN A 729 -20.88 -21.82 23.76
C GLN A 729 -20.41 -21.67 22.31
N VAL A 730 -21.21 -22.13 21.34
CA VAL A 730 -20.90 -21.96 19.91
C VAL A 730 -20.89 -20.47 19.52
N TYR A 731 -21.83 -19.67 20.01
CA TYR A 731 -21.81 -18.22 19.77
C TYR A 731 -20.62 -17.52 20.42
N GLU A 732 -20.21 -17.91 21.61
CA GLU A 732 -19.01 -17.35 22.25
C GLU A 732 -17.73 -17.70 21.46
N GLN A 733 -17.63 -18.94 20.99
CA GLN A 733 -16.56 -19.36 20.08
C GLN A 733 -16.55 -18.54 18.78
N LEU A 734 -17.72 -18.32 18.17
CA LEU A 734 -17.87 -17.47 16.98
C LEU A 734 -17.51 -16.02 17.24
N ARG A 735 -17.89 -15.44 18.38
CA ARG A 735 -17.53 -14.06 18.74
C ARG A 735 -16.02 -13.90 18.97
N ASN A 736 -15.39 -14.91 19.54
CA ASN A 736 -13.94 -14.92 19.75
C ASN A 736 -13.20 -15.11 18.42
N TYR A 737 -13.62 -16.07 17.61
CA TYR A 737 -12.99 -16.35 16.32
C TYR A 737 -13.26 -15.26 15.28
N GLY A 738 -14.48 -14.72 15.27
CA GLY A 738 -14.94 -13.69 14.33
C GLY A 738 -14.32 -12.33 14.52
N SER A 739 -13.40 -12.18 15.49
CA SER A 739 -12.48 -11.05 15.51
C SER A 739 -11.38 -11.14 14.47
N GLY A 740 -11.07 -12.35 14.02
CA GLY A 740 -9.83 -12.68 13.31
C GLY A 740 -8.57 -12.48 14.17
N ALA A 741 -8.70 -12.02 15.42
CA ALA A 741 -7.59 -11.60 16.27
C ALA A 741 -6.99 -12.74 17.10
N ASN A 742 -7.70 -13.87 17.17
CA ASN A 742 -7.32 -15.02 17.99
C ASN A 742 -6.55 -16.11 17.23
N ILE A 743 -6.17 -15.85 15.99
CA ILE A 743 -5.29 -16.75 15.22
C ILE A 743 -3.94 -16.84 15.93
N CYS A 744 -3.50 -18.07 16.18
CA CYS A 744 -2.23 -18.38 16.83
C CYS A 744 -1.45 -19.37 15.97
N TYR A 745 -0.34 -18.91 15.39
CA TYR A 745 0.51 -19.77 14.59
C TYR A 745 1.32 -20.74 15.45
N PRO A 746 1.53 -21.99 15.00
CA PRO A 746 2.38 -22.94 15.69
C PRO A 746 3.87 -22.53 15.61
N PRO A 747 4.75 -23.08 16.47
CA PRO A 747 6.19 -22.86 16.38
C PRO A 747 6.75 -23.20 14.99
N SER A 748 7.64 -22.37 14.50
CA SER A 748 8.28 -22.48 13.18
C SER A 748 9.62 -21.74 13.18
N ILE A 749 10.27 -21.61 12.01
CA ILE A 749 11.46 -20.76 11.90
C ILE A 749 11.13 -19.26 12.14
N LEU A 750 9.86 -18.86 11.99
CA LEU A 750 9.41 -17.49 12.25
C LEU A 750 8.79 -17.31 13.64
N VAL A 751 8.21 -18.36 14.24
CA VAL A 751 7.61 -18.31 15.57
C VAL A 751 8.44 -19.17 16.52
N ALA A 752 9.16 -18.53 17.44
CA ALA A 752 10.04 -19.22 18.37
C ALA A 752 9.29 -20.29 19.19
N SER A 753 9.94 -21.43 19.41
CA SER A 753 9.41 -22.46 20.30
C SER A 753 9.49 -22.02 21.77
N PRO A 754 8.74 -22.64 22.69
CA PRO A 754 8.84 -22.36 24.13
C PRO A 754 10.25 -22.53 24.71
N GLN A 755 11.13 -23.31 24.07
CA GLN A 755 12.52 -23.49 24.47
C GLN A 755 13.44 -22.38 23.96
N GLN A 756 13.04 -21.69 22.89
CA GLN A 756 13.81 -20.63 22.23
C GLN A 756 13.41 -19.22 22.66
N ALA A 757 12.33 -19.10 23.44
CA ALA A 757 11.78 -17.84 23.89
C ALA A 757 11.45 -17.88 25.39
N GLN A 758 11.61 -16.73 26.04
CA GLN A 758 11.36 -16.56 27.47
C GLN A 758 9.94 -16.04 27.71
N GLN A 759 8.92 -16.80 27.30
CA GLN A 759 7.50 -16.41 27.35
C GLN A 759 7.05 -15.93 28.75
N HIS A 760 7.66 -16.44 29.83
CA HIS A 760 7.38 -16.03 31.21
C HIS A 760 7.64 -14.54 31.49
N LEU A 761 8.43 -13.84 30.64
CA LEU A 761 8.67 -12.40 30.76
C LEU A 761 7.50 -11.54 30.26
N ALA A 762 6.65 -12.10 29.40
CA ALA A 762 5.45 -11.45 28.87
C ALA A 762 4.33 -12.50 28.67
N PRO A 763 3.77 -13.05 29.77
CA PRO A 763 2.87 -14.20 29.74
C PRO A 763 1.57 -13.95 28.97
N HIS A 764 1.15 -12.67 28.81
CA HIS A 764 -0.06 -12.32 28.07
C HIS A 764 0.20 -11.98 26.59
N LEU A 765 1.47 -11.94 26.15
CA LEU A 765 1.85 -11.80 24.74
C LEU A 765 2.16 -13.17 24.14
N ARG A 766 1.13 -13.93 23.80
CA ARG A 766 1.30 -15.30 23.29
C ARG A 766 2.03 -15.31 21.94
N LEU A 767 3.12 -16.08 21.86
CA LEU A 767 3.85 -16.33 20.61
C LEU A 767 2.91 -16.87 19.53
N GLY A 768 3.08 -16.39 18.30
CA GLY A 768 2.26 -16.77 17.14
C GLY A 768 0.93 -16.01 17.02
N MET A 769 0.52 -15.24 18.02
CA MET A 769 -0.67 -14.38 17.95
C MET A 769 -0.34 -12.96 17.49
N ARG A 770 -1.34 -12.24 16.98
CA ARG A 770 -1.22 -10.81 16.67
C ARG A 770 -0.97 -9.97 17.93
N PHE A 771 -0.08 -8.98 17.84
CA PHE A 771 0.23 -8.09 18.95
C PHE A 771 -1.01 -7.28 19.38
N PRO A 772 -1.48 -7.39 20.63
CA PRO A 772 -2.70 -6.70 21.07
C PRO A 772 -2.46 -5.19 21.27
N SER A 773 -3.28 -4.33 20.65
CA SER A 773 -3.15 -2.87 20.79
C SER A 773 -3.36 -2.38 22.22
N HIS A 774 -2.63 -1.36 22.64
CA HIS A 774 -2.89 -0.59 23.85
C HIS A 774 -2.47 0.87 23.65
N PRO A 775 -3.16 1.84 24.27
CA PRO A 775 -2.70 3.23 24.28
C PRO A 775 -1.32 3.36 24.93
N VAL A 776 -0.45 4.12 24.29
CA VAL A 776 0.88 4.51 24.77
C VAL A 776 1.08 5.99 24.48
N VAL A 777 1.92 6.68 25.24
CA VAL A 777 2.14 8.13 25.06
C VAL A 777 3.52 8.37 24.50
N ASN A 778 3.63 9.03 23.35
CA ASN A 778 4.94 9.35 22.78
C ASN A 778 5.70 10.33 23.69
N LEU A 779 6.95 10.01 24.01
CA LEU A 779 7.76 10.82 24.91
C LEU A 779 8.03 12.23 24.37
N ALA A 780 8.35 12.34 23.08
CA ALA A 780 8.77 13.60 22.48
C ALA A 780 7.60 14.57 22.21
N SER A 781 6.42 14.06 21.87
CA SER A 781 5.26 14.87 21.50
C SER A 781 4.13 14.88 22.53
N ALA A 782 4.25 14.11 23.62
CA ALA A 782 3.20 13.88 24.61
C ALA A 782 1.87 13.40 24.00
N THR A 783 1.90 12.81 22.80
CA THR A 783 0.71 12.40 22.07
C THR A 783 0.35 10.97 22.41
N THR A 784 -0.89 10.72 22.82
CA THR A 784 -1.41 9.36 22.99
C THR A 784 -1.66 8.70 21.63
N MET A 785 -1.14 7.50 21.46
CA MET A 785 -1.24 6.69 20.24
C MET A 785 -1.62 5.26 20.59
N GLU A 786 -2.34 4.59 19.71
CA GLU A 786 -2.56 3.15 19.84
C GLU A 786 -1.30 2.40 19.38
N SER A 787 -0.81 1.43 20.17
CA SER A 787 0.41 0.69 19.82
C SER A 787 0.33 -0.01 18.46
N GLN A 788 -0.88 -0.36 18.01
CA GLN A 788 -1.13 -0.92 16.68
C GLN A 788 -0.79 0.06 15.53
N SER A 789 -1.04 1.36 15.71
CA SER A 789 -0.75 2.40 14.71
C SER A 789 0.76 2.58 14.45
N LEU A 790 1.59 2.05 15.35
CA LEU A 790 3.05 2.05 15.26
C LEU A 790 3.58 0.84 14.47
N LEU A 791 2.70 0.02 13.90
CA LEU A 791 3.05 -1.17 13.14
C LEU A 791 2.61 -1.07 11.67
N PRO A 792 3.09 -0.07 10.90
CA PRO A 792 2.72 0.09 9.50
C PRO A 792 3.24 -1.07 8.64
N SER A 793 2.47 -1.42 7.62
CA SER A 793 2.82 -2.45 6.64
C SER A 793 3.84 -1.93 5.64
N ASN A 794 5.12 -2.01 6.02
CA ASN A 794 6.25 -1.52 5.23
C ASN A 794 7.39 -2.55 5.06
N GLY A 795 7.14 -3.79 5.51
CA GLY A 795 8.08 -4.91 5.47
C GLY A 795 9.10 -4.97 6.62
N SER A 796 9.10 -4.01 7.55
CA SER A 796 10.03 -4.01 8.69
C SER A 796 9.61 -5.03 9.77
N TRP A 797 10.58 -5.62 10.44
CA TRP A 797 10.42 -6.32 11.70
C TRP A 797 10.51 -5.34 12.86
N ARG A 798 9.75 -5.54 13.94
CA ARG A 798 9.68 -4.59 15.06
C ARG A 798 10.23 -5.24 16.32
N LEU A 799 11.09 -4.53 17.02
CA LEU A 799 11.58 -4.92 18.34
C LEU A 799 11.01 -3.95 19.37
N TRP A 800 10.03 -4.42 20.14
CA TRP A 800 9.53 -3.70 21.30
C TRP A 800 10.42 -3.99 22.50
N VAL A 801 11.09 -2.96 22.99
CA VAL A 801 11.89 -2.97 24.22
C VAL A 801 11.01 -2.42 25.35
N PHE A 802 10.48 -3.33 26.16
CA PHE A 802 9.75 -2.97 27.37
C PHE A 802 10.76 -2.73 28.49
N ALA A 803 11.02 -1.46 28.77
CA ALA A 803 12.06 -1.00 29.68
C ALA A 803 11.72 -1.23 31.16
N GLY A 804 10.45 -1.48 31.50
CA GLY A 804 10.00 -1.53 32.89
C GLY A 804 9.96 -0.13 33.52
N ASN A 805 10.02 -0.06 34.85
CA ASN A 805 9.99 1.17 35.62
C ASN A 805 11.40 1.76 35.77
N VAL A 806 11.85 2.45 34.72
CA VAL A 806 13.13 3.16 34.69
C VAL A 806 13.14 4.43 35.56
N VAL A 807 11.96 5.01 35.81
CA VAL A 807 11.80 6.24 36.62
C VAL A 807 12.17 5.97 38.08
N ALA A 808 11.64 4.88 38.66
CA ALA A 808 11.90 4.54 40.05
C ALA A 808 13.23 3.77 40.26
N CYS A 809 13.89 3.32 39.18
CA CYS A 809 15.05 2.44 39.27
C CYS A 809 16.16 2.83 38.28
N PRO A 810 17.15 3.63 38.71
CA PRO A 810 18.30 4.02 37.87
C PRO A 810 19.11 2.82 37.34
N ALA A 811 19.21 1.74 38.12
CA ALA A 811 19.88 0.50 37.68
C ALA A 811 19.16 -0.13 36.47
N GLN A 812 17.83 0.01 36.39
CA GLN A 812 17.06 -0.48 35.25
C GLN A 812 17.29 0.36 34.01
N LEU A 813 17.36 1.69 34.13
CA LEU A 813 17.72 2.57 33.04
C LEU A 813 19.11 2.22 32.48
N GLN A 814 20.09 1.96 33.36
CA GLN A 814 21.42 1.53 32.94
C GLN A 814 21.41 0.21 32.16
N ARG A 815 20.60 -0.78 32.58
CA ARG A 815 20.43 -2.05 31.85
C ARG A 815 19.87 -1.83 30.45
N VAL A 816 18.83 -0.99 30.33
CA VAL A 816 18.20 -0.63 29.04
C VAL A 816 19.19 0.09 28.12
N ASN A 817 19.99 1.02 28.64
CA ASN A 817 20.99 1.71 27.83
C ASN A 817 22.15 0.81 27.40
N SER A 818 22.56 -0.13 28.28
CA SER A 818 23.61 -1.12 27.98
C SER A 818 23.18 -2.09 26.88
N SER A 819 21.90 -2.47 26.82
CA SER A 819 21.38 -3.27 25.69
C SER A 819 21.36 -2.47 24.38
N GLY A 820 21.17 -1.16 24.47
CA GLY A 820 21.20 -0.24 23.31
C GLY A 820 22.49 -0.29 22.50
N GLU A 821 23.65 -0.45 23.14
CA GLU A 821 24.95 -0.60 22.46
C GLU A 821 25.01 -1.89 21.62
N LYS A 822 24.61 -3.01 22.23
CA LYS A 822 24.58 -4.32 21.54
C LYS A 822 23.55 -4.35 20.41
N LEU A 823 22.39 -3.73 20.61
CA LEU A 823 21.36 -3.58 19.58
C LEU A 823 21.87 -2.72 18.41
N CYS A 824 22.71 -1.72 18.65
CA CYS A 824 23.35 -0.96 17.59
C CYS A 824 24.23 -1.85 16.69
N ALA A 825 25.03 -2.74 17.29
CA ALA A 825 25.85 -3.69 16.54
C ALA A 825 25.01 -4.71 15.75
N LEU A 826 23.97 -5.27 16.36
CA LEU A 826 23.05 -6.20 15.69
C LEU A 826 22.33 -5.53 14.52
N THR A 827 21.74 -4.35 14.76
CA THR A 827 21.03 -3.62 13.71
C THR A 827 21.96 -3.22 12.58
N ALA A 828 23.22 -2.85 12.84
CA ALA A 828 24.22 -2.61 11.80
C ALA A 828 24.50 -3.86 10.95
N ARG A 829 24.52 -5.06 11.54
CA ARG A 829 24.68 -6.33 10.81
C ARG A 829 23.44 -6.79 10.07
N LEU A 830 22.25 -6.41 10.55
CA LEU A 830 20.99 -6.55 9.80
C LEU A 830 20.83 -5.46 8.72
N SER A 831 21.74 -4.48 8.69
CA SER A 831 21.73 -3.29 7.84
C SER A 831 22.57 -3.32 6.53
N PRO A 832 23.19 -4.41 6.04
CA PRO A 832 23.72 -4.42 4.66
C PRO A 832 22.63 -4.16 3.59
N LEU A 833 21.35 -4.18 3.97
CA LEU A 833 20.18 -3.91 3.13
C LEU A 833 19.70 -2.43 3.20
N GLN A 834 20.60 -1.49 3.52
CA GLN A 834 20.31 -0.06 3.82
C GLN A 834 19.78 0.79 2.64
N LEU A 835 19.45 0.18 1.51
CA LEU A 835 18.99 0.86 0.29
C LEU A 835 17.47 1.02 0.18
N LEU A 836 16.73 0.54 1.19
CA LEU A 836 15.30 0.75 1.31
C LEU A 836 15.03 1.97 2.20
N SER A 837 14.00 2.74 1.86
CA SER A 837 13.53 3.88 2.66
C SER A 837 13.09 3.50 4.08
N THR A 838 12.96 2.20 4.36
CA THR A 838 12.51 1.57 5.60
C THR A 838 13.55 0.59 6.16
N PRO A 839 13.85 0.62 7.48
CA PRO A 839 14.82 -0.27 8.09
C PRO A 839 14.32 -1.73 8.13
N PHE A 840 15.22 -2.72 8.10
CA PHE A 840 14.83 -4.13 8.30
C PHE A 840 14.25 -4.36 9.69
N LEU A 841 14.92 -3.87 10.74
CA LEU A 841 14.48 -3.95 12.14
C LEU A 841 14.26 -2.55 12.71
N GLU A 842 13.04 -2.25 13.13
CA GLU A 842 12.64 -1.01 13.78
C GLU A 842 12.51 -1.23 15.28
N ILE A 843 13.20 -0.40 16.08
CA ILE A 843 13.23 -0.54 17.54
C ILE A 843 12.30 0.51 18.15
N LEU A 844 11.37 0.05 18.97
CA LEU A 844 10.42 0.87 19.74
C LEU A 844 10.66 0.60 21.23
N LEU A 845 10.67 1.64 22.06
CA LEU A 845 10.87 1.54 23.51
C LEU A 845 9.62 1.97 24.25
N LEU A 846 9.18 1.16 25.22
CA LEU A 846 8.09 1.48 26.14
C LEU A 846 8.58 1.39 27.58
N TYR A 847 8.50 2.48 28.34
CA TYR A 847 8.82 2.49 29.77
C TYR A 847 7.59 2.77 30.62
N LYS A 848 7.55 2.22 31.83
CA LYS A 848 6.51 2.52 32.82
C LYS A 848 6.84 3.83 33.51
N GLY A 849 5.93 4.79 33.40
CA GLY A 849 6.12 6.15 33.92
C GLY A 849 5.30 7.14 33.11
N ARG A 850 5.40 8.42 33.47
CA ARG A 850 4.81 9.55 32.76
C ARG A 850 5.85 10.25 31.89
N VAL A 851 5.39 11.05 30.93
CA VAL A 851 6.28 11.72 29.98
C VAL A 851 7.11 12.83 30.64
N GLU A 852 6.59 13.47 31.69
CA GLU A 852 7.29 14.51 32.44
C GLU A 852 8.43 14.00 33.35
N GLU A 853 8.59 12.68 33.46
CA GLU A 853 9.57 12.05 34.36
C GLU A 853 10.88 11.68 33.67
N MET A 854 10.93 11.73 32.33
CA MET A 854 12.07 11.27 31.53
C MET A 854 12.30 12.20 30.33
N GLU A 855 13.53 12.24 29.85
CA GLU A 855 13.91 12.97 28.64
C GLU A 855 14.38 11.99 27.56
N VAL A 856 14.25 12.38 26.28
CA VAL A 856 14.76 11.56 25.15
C VAL A 856 16.26 11.28 25.29
N ALA A 857 17.00 12.21 25.89
CA ALA A 857 18.45 12.11 26.11
C ALA A 857 18.84 11.08 27.18
N ASP A 858 17.90 10.65 28.04
CA ASP A 858 18.15 9.65 29.07
C ASP A 858 18.31 8.23 28.48
N PHE A 859 17.82 8.02 27.26
CA PHE A 859 17.86 6.75 26.57
C PHE A 859 18.98 6.70 25.53
N HIS A 860 19.55 5.51 25.32
CA HIS A 860 20.58 5.29 24.32
C HIS A 860 20.11 5.73 22.91
N PRO A 861 20.95 6.41 22.10
CA PRO A 861 20.53 7.00 20.82
C PRO A 861 19.92 6.02 19.80
N ILE A 862 20.13 4.72 19.93
CA ILE A 862 19.50 3.71 19.06
C ILE A 862 17.96 3.78 19.13
N PHE A 863 17.40 4.20 20.27
CA PHE A 863 15.96 4.33 20.49
C PHE A 863 15.37 5.62 19.91
N SER A 864 16.19 6.49 19.33
CA SER A 864 15.77 7.81 18.83
C SER A 864 16.42 8.18 17.50
N ARG A 865 17.21 7.28 16.89
CA ARG A 865 17.76 7.41 15.54
C ARG A 865 16.96 6.61 14.52
N ARG A 866 16.79 7.15 13.31
CA ARG A 866 16.03 6.48 12.23
C ARG A 866 16.69 5.18 11.75
N THR A 867 18.01 5.18 11.64
CA THR A 867 18.84 3.99 11.42
C THR A 867 20.13 4.13 12.25
N PRO A 868 20.90 3.06 12.49
CA PRO A 868 22.15 3.15 13.25
C PRO A 868 23.14 4.18 12.67
N LEU A 869 23.13 4.35 11.34
CA LEU A 869 24.02 5.26 10.61
C LEU A 869 23.40 6.63 10.29
N ALA A 870 22.08 6.80 10.43
CA ALA A 870 21.42 8.08 10.13
C ALA A 870 21.78 9.15 11.17
N LYS A 871 22.14 10.34 10.68
CA LYS A 871 22.30 11.54 11.51
C LYS A 871 20.96 12.19 11.90
N SER A 872 19.84 11.73 11.33
CA SER A 872 18.49 12.23 11.61
C SER A 872 17.83 11.47 12.76
N TRP A 873 17.30 12.23 13.71
CA TRP A 873 16.50 11.72 14.82
C TRP A 873 15.10 11.29 14.34
N ASP A 874 14.55 10.24 14.95
CA ASP A 874 13.18 9.78 14.81
C ASP A 874 12.50 9.80 16.18
N HIS A 875 11.72 10.85 16.43
CA HIS A 875 11.09 11.12 17.71
C HIS A 875 9.88 10.20 18.00
N ARG A 876 9.52 9.29 17.08
CA ARG A 876 8.34 8.42 17.19
C ARG A 876 8.65 7.02 17.73
N ARG A 877 9.69 6.89 18.55
CA ARG A 877 10.23 5.58 18.97
C ARG A 877 10.23 5.30 20.46
N ILE A 878 10.16 6.35 21.30
CA ILE A 878 10.14 6.21 22.75
C ILE A 878 8.76 6.58 23.27
N PHE A 879 8.20 5.70 24.11
CA PHE A 879 6.85 5.81 24.63
C PHE A 879 6.84 5.60 26.14
N ALA A 880 5.98 6.36 26.80
CA ALA A 880 5.61 6.21 28.20
C ALA A 880 4.32 5.38 28.33
N ASP A 881 4.24 4.63 29.41
CA ASP A 881 3.07 3.87 29.83
C ASP A 881 2.55 4.41 31.17
N PRO A 882 1.87 5.57 31.16
CA PRO A 882 1.35 6.18 32.36
C PRO A 882 0.16 5.37 32.89
N PRO A 883 -0.11 5.38 34.21
CA PRO A 883 -1.35 4.86 34.75
C PRO A 883 -2.54 5.64 34.18
N LEU A 884 -3.26 5.04 33.24
CA LEU A 884 -4.45 5.64 32.63
C LEU A 884 -5.63 5.43 33.59
N TYR A 885 -6.22 6.51 34.08
CA TYR A 885 -7.45 6.43 34.88
C TYR A 885 -8.60 5.86 34.02
N SER A 886 -9.18 4.75 34.45
CA SER A 886 -10.45 4.28 33.89
C SER A 886 -11.57 5.13 34.48
N ALA A 887 -12.34 5.82 33.62
CA ALA A 887 -13.55 6.53 34.05
C ALA A 887 -14.67 5.59 34.52
N ASP A 888 -14.56 4.28 34.24
CA ASP A 888 -15.56 3.28 34.62
C ASP A 888 -14.96 2.25 35.59
N ASN A 889 -15.63 2.07 36.74
CA ASN A 889 -15.32 1.12 37.81
C ASN A 889 -15.41 -0.36 37.35
N GLY A 890 -14.39 -0.87 36.63
CA GLY A 890 -14.36 -2.29 36.27
C GLY A 890 -13.17 -2.78 35.47
N LEU A 891 -12.00 -2.92 36.13
CA LEU A 891 -10.90 -3.84 35.80
C LEU A 891 -10.43 -3.88 34.33
N LEU A 892 -9.75 -2.82 33.89
CA LEU A 892 -8.69 -2.94 32.88
C LEU A 892 -7.33 -2.87 33.59
N PRO A 893 -6.29 -3.56 33.11
CA PRO A 893 -4.92 -3.22 33.51
C PRO A 893 -4.70 -1.74 33.23
N ALA A 894 -4.36 -0.97 34.26
CA ALA A 894 -4.23 0.49 34.19
C ALA A 894 -3.08 0.94 33.26
N THR A 895 -2.21 0.02 32.85
CA THR A 895 -1.01 0.24 32.05
C THR A 895 -0.81 -0.91 31.03
N ALA A 896 -0.10 -0.62 29.93
CA ALA A 896 0.29 -1.60 28.92
C ALA A 896 1.18 -2.72 29.52
N HIS A 897 2.10 -2.39 30.42
CA HIS A 897 2.95 -3.36 31.12
C HIS A 897 2.08 -4.38 31.88
N ALA A 898 1.06 -3.93 32.61
CA ALA A 898 0.13 -4.84 33.30
C ALA A 898 -0.70 -5.66 32.30
N LYS A 899 -1.13 -5.07 31.18
CA LYS A 899 -1.87 -5.78 30.13
C LYS A 899 -1.08 -6.93 29.55
N TYR A 900 0.17 -6.69 29.20
CA TYR A 900 1.06 -7.66 28.56
C TYR A 900 1.73 -8.61 29.55
N GLY A 901 1.60 -8.33 30.85
CA GLY A 901 2.24 -9.10 31.92
C GLY A 901 3.74 -8.83 32.06
N ILE A 902 4.21 -7.66 31.62
CA ILE A 902 5.63 -7.29 31.68
C ILE A 902 6.03 -7.03 33.12
N ASN A 903 7.11 -7.68 33.55
CA ASN A 903 7.71 -7.40 34.85
C ASN A 903 8.36 -6.00 34.87
N GLU A 904 7.92 -5.15 35.80
CA GLU A 904 8.34 -3.75 35.89
C GLU A 904 9.79 -3.57 36.32
N THR A 905 10.39 -4.52 37.03
CA THR A 905 11.79 -4.42 37.46
C THR A 905 12.75 -5.08 36.48
N ARG A 906 12.28 -6.02 35.66
CA ARG A 906 13.12 -6.75 34.72
C ARG A 906 13.05 -6.24 33.29
N GLY A 907 11.86 -5.87 32.82
CA GLY A 907 11.61 -5.57 31.40
C GLY A 907 11.81 -6.79 30.50
N CYS A 908 11.65 -6.61 29.18
CA CYS A 908 11.94 -7.63 28.17
C CYS A 908 12.00 -7.03 26.75
N MET A 909 12.44 -7.84 25.80
CA MET A 909 12.36 -7.56 24.38
C MET A 909 11.33 -8.49 23.71
N VAL A 910 10.56 -7.95 22.77
CA VAL A 910 9.55 -8.69 22.01
C VAL A 910 9.70 -8.39 20.52
N VAL A 911 9.88 -9.43 19.71
CA VAL A 911 9.93 -9.31 18.25
C VAL A 911 8.54 -9.49 17.68
N ILE A 912 8.15 -8.54 16.83
CA ILE A 912 6.92 -8.51 16.07
C ILE A 912 7.25 -8.59 14.58
N ARG A 913 6.61 -9.52 13.88
CA ARG A 913 6.74 -9.73 12.43
C ARG A 913 6.17 -8.55 11.62
N PRO A 914 6.51 -8.45 10.32
CA PRO A 914 5.87 -7.48 9.42
C PRO A 914 4.35 -7.63 9.31
N ASP A 915 3.80 -8.83 9.55
CA ASP A 915 2.36 -9.10 9.66
C ASP A 915 1.80 -8.93 11.09
N GLN A 916 2.55 -8.24 11.96
CA GLN A 916 2.16 -7.83 13.32
C GLN A 916 1.98 -8.99 14.31
N CYS A 917 2.49 -10.18 14.01
CA CYS A 917 2.45 -11.33 14.91
C CYS A 917 3.66 -11.36 15.86
N VAL A 918 3.43 -11.71 17.12
CA VAL A 918 4.46 -11.91 18.15
C VAL A 918 5.28 -13.15 17.78
N ALA A 919 6.59 -13.00 17.68
CA ALA A 919 7.46 -13.97 17.03
C ALA A 919 8.55 -14.52 17.96
N TRP A 920 9.06 -13.70 18.87
CA TRP A 920 10.08 -14.06 19.86
C TRP A 920 10.02 -13.14 21.09
N ILE A 921 10.41 -13.66 22.25
CA ILE A 921 10.48 -12.93 23.53
C ILE A 921 11.77 -13.31 24.24
N GLY A 922 12.52 -12.32 24.75
CA GLY A 922 13.74 -12.55 25.54
C GLY A 922 14.02 -11.42 26.52
N GLY A 923 15.01 -11.63 27.40
CA GLY A 923 15.46 -10.60 28.35
C GLY A 923 16.15 -9.42 27.66
N LEU A 924 16.28 -8.28 28.35
CA LEU A 924 16.94 -7.08 27.81
C LEU A 924 18.41 -7.33 27.42
N GLU A 925 19.08 -8.24 28.12
CA GLU A 925 20.47 -8.60 27.88
C GLU A 925 20.67 -9.65 26.78
N ASP A 926 19.59 -10.33 26.37
CA ASP A 926 19.60 -11.49 25.48
C ASP A 926 19.63 -11.09 23.99
N VAL A 927 20.59 -10.24 23.64
CA VAL A 927 20.81 -9.81 22.25
C VAL A 927 21.40 -10.96 21.42
N THR A 928 22.13 -11.88 22.05
CA THR A 928 22.64 -13.10 21.40
C THR A 928 21.50 -14.02 20.97
N GLY A 929 20.51 -14.30 21.83
CA GLY A 929 19.35 -15.10 21.46
C GLY A 929 18.51 -14.44 20.37
N LEU A 930 18.45 -13.10 20.34
CA LEU A 930 17.82 -12.33 19.27
C LEU A 930 18.58 -12.49 17.93
N GLU A 931 19.92 -12.45 17.96
CA GLU A 931 20.75 -12.68 16.78
C GLU A 931 20.59 -14.10 16.24
N GLU A 932 20.62 -15.11 17.11
CA GLU A 932 20.37 -16.50 16.76
C GLU A 932 18.98 -16.68 16.14
N TYR A 933 17.95 -16.04 16.72
CA TYR A 933 16.59 -16.07 16.20
C TYR A 933 16.53 -15.61 14.72
N PHE A 934 17.08 -14.43 14.42
CA PHE A 934 17.12 -13.89 13.05
C PHE A 934 18.04 -14.71 12.13
N GLY A 935 19.17 -15.21 12.63
CA GLY A 935 20.15 -15.93 11.83
C GLY A 935 19.66 -17.23 11.21
N ARG A 936 18.52 -17.76 11.68
CA ARG A 936 17.86 -18.94 11.10
C ARG A 936 17.27 -18.67 9.71
N PHE A 937 16.85 -17.44 9.42
CA PHE A 937 16.07 -17.13 8.23
C PHE A 937 16.48 -15.84 7.51
N VAL A 938 17.26 -14.96 8.12
CA VAL A 938 17.82 -13.77 7.48
C VAL A 938 19.05 -14.16 6.62
N ARG A 939 19.25 -13.43 5.53
CA ARG A 939 20.51 -13.44 4.76
C ARG A 939 21.38 -12.31 5.31
N TRP A 940 22.51 -12.68 5.91
CA TRP A 940 23.48 -11.75 6.52
C TRP A 940 24.45 -11.19 5.50
#